data_AF-A0A0R2LCB3-F1
#
_entry.id   AF-A0A0R2LCB3-F1
#
_cell.length_a   1.000
_cell.length_b   1.000
_cell.length_c   1.000
_cell.angle_alpha   90.00
_cell.angle_beta   90.00
_cell.angle_gamma   90.00
#
_symmetry.space_group_name_H-M   'P 1'
#
loop_
_entity.id
_entity.type
_entity.pdbx_description
1 polymer ?
#
loop_
_entity_poly.entity_id
_entity_poly.type
_entity_poly.pdbx_seq_one_letter_code
_entity_poly.pdbx_strand_id
1 'polypeptide(L)'
;MANGPLVLDLLHPIDSVLQFPTIGRVKDQNVSLPLWVKEDSRPKDLTGYDIGFYGRDAKGVAKIATQDVVGPAIQAGRISFTMPAPMFRAAGEYQEAWFRIEKDGELVSSLNVSFNVLENNVEFGVDDEPFVSDIDKLIASLEASANKELGDIRSQVNDLLTHVNDMTDQSLAQVKTISERLGAIQTQIDAGDVVTRQQFNQAVSDQNNTIDGRFEAIVKTITDGKPKGYYDSLAALNAALPNGSDGLYAFTSGDSIHLAWWKDSAWYDLGVYSGKELSDVEKANLVSLAIQNGNYLHNADLNDSDNSFGPYRANTAQTKLSRQDDVDGLNWMIAQGTDDTSTYKGFAATYPANSEFSYRLYYDADVHFVVRNRTSVKMPITMTTHYCDANGQILANLTNFSGQVVDAKADFKYHTKIAKPLNLVTNVNQVDHVDVIVYSERPDNVDFGLANMMIENIYFNQKDLLANTYRSNLLNNADLMEAGNSPYVKNSNVNSYQKFNWHGRNWFEVVGTDNTTAYKGFKIPYSLSGNNDFMKYCDLNLRPLIASTTDTTVQATVHYLASDGRILINKPMGTHFSLRANKDTRLKLVVQSPFSQSLDLTQIVSAEVVFMSERTDNVDLLVTDAILAKRDDALIDFSESKSANYVQNPDLVSYSNTPYYGVGLVKTEYRPQFNNKNWVVATNSDDTVGDKGISTRIDLMNDHDYRRWFTMDIATNLYIKQNASVTLLALIKDASDKVLNTVKLIANQAVTANVEYRLKASLNSEQLLPYSSNSHHVDLLVVAKGITDLVMYMTGFTVTQRYQQSNLEQLANKSRLPLVFLDGDVTGMSKDKSVAMNFRLKDHSRELTGYAKVGWQGDSSINYAKKNYKLKLYSNSGMVNKLKIKPFAGWKSDSGFNLKANWIDATQMRNLVNAQLFAEVTANRKNVTDLLDTDNFGEVKGEPVVVILNGEIYGLYTFNTKKSDGLFGMDDDKGNQVVISGEMRGDAISFKSDVAKLDGTDFNLEYPDDLTTLTADNVKQLLTWVKNVSDADFVAQQDDHLDVNSIIDYAIFANVILGVDSLDKNVLYSTWNGKKWSAIAYDLDTAWGLKWDGAELIDLSSNLWNMNDNQLFVKTLRNNKDLLKQRYAELRSTVLSASHIIGIFNERINRVGQENYELDTTRWPAIPSKGITDLAQIRKAVYQRLAIVDDQLDKL
;
A
#
# COMPACT_ATOMS: atom_id res chain seq x y z
N MET A 1 -86.91 1.76 -16.60
CA MET A 1 -88.23 1.14 -16.35
C MET A 1 -88.15 0.36 -15.06
N ALA A 2 -89.17 0.49 -14.23
CA ALA A 2 -89.27 -0.22 -12.96
C ALA A 2 -89.52 -1.71 -13.22
N ASN A 3 -88.48 -2.52 -13.10
CA ASN A 3 -88.62 -3.96 -12.93
C ASN A 3 -88.13 -4.28 -11.51
N GLY A 4 -89.04 -4.70 -10.64
CA GLY A 4 -88.64 -5.29 -9.36
C GLY A 4 -87.75 -6.51 -9.59
N PRO A 5 -87.08 -7.03 -8.54
CA PRO A 5 -86.25 -8.23 -8.68
C PRO A 5 -87.11 -9.38 -9.23
N LEU A 6 -86.55 -10.17 -10.16
CA LEU A 6 -87.25 -11.37 -10.63
C LEU A 6 -87.35 -12.34 -9.44
N VAL A 7 -88.58 -12.72 -9.10
CA VAL A 7 -88.82 -13.65 -7.99
C VAL A 7 -88.70 -15.07 -8.51
N LEU A 8 -87.78 -15.84 -7.93
CA LEU A 8 -87.52 -17.23 -8.24
C LEU A 8 -87.93 -18.07 -7.04
N ASP A 9 -89.01 -18.84 -7.12
CA ASP A 9 -89.44 -19.73 -6.03
C ASP A 9 -89.05 -21.18 -6.33
N LEU A 10 -88.20 -21.78 -5.50
CA LEU A 10 -87.61 -23.09 -5.70
C LEU A 10 -88.61 -24.24 -5.67
N LEU A 11 -89.83 -24.03 -5.16
CA LEU A 11 -90.91 -25.01 -5.09
C LEU A 11 -92.04 -24.76 -6.11
N HIS A 12 -91.84 -23.83 -7.07
CA HIS A 12 -92.79 -23.66 -8.17
C HIS A 12 -92.81 -24.86 -9.12
N PRO A 13 -93.96 -25.17 -9.77
CA PRO A 13 -94.06 -26.26 -10.72
C PRO A 13 -93.07 -26.10 -11.87
N ILE A 14 -92.32 -27.16 -12.18
CA ILE A 14 -91.28 -27.20 -13.23
C ILE A 14 -91.80 -26.79 -14.62
N ASP A 15 -93.11 -26.94 -14.86
CA ASP A 15 -93.78 -26.66 -16.14
C ASP A 15 -94.14 -25.17 -16.33
N SER A 16 -93.87 -24.32 -15.33
CA SER A 16 -94.14 -22.88 -15.41
C SER A 16 -92.89 -22.09 -15.82
N VAL A 17 -92.98 -21.36 -16.95
CA VAL A 17 -91.88 -20.54 -17.48
C VAL A 17 -92.03 -19.10 -17.00
N LEU A 18 -91.05 -18.58 -16.28
CA LEU A 18 -91.03 -17.20 -15.81
C LEU A 18 -90.56 -16.28 -16.94
N GLN A 19 -91.40 -15.30 -17.32
CA GLN A 19 -91.09 -14.36 -18.40
C GLN A 19 -90.40 -13.10 -17.86
N PHE A 20 -89.28 -12.71 -18.48
CA PHE A 20 -88.56 -11.51 -18.10
C PHE A 20 -89.16 -10.23 -18.72
N PRO A 21 -89.37 -9.16 -17.93
CA PRO A 21 -90.02 -7.95 -18.43
C PRO A 21 -89.14 -7.04 -19.32
N THR A 22 -87.82 -7.22 -19.42
CA THR A 22 -86.95 -6.62 -20.47
C THR A 22 -85.49 -7.03 -20.30
N ILE A 23 -84.81 -7.57 -21.34
CA ILE A 23 -83.36 -7.80 -21.27
C ILE A 23 -82.67 -7.59 -22.63
N GLY A 24 -81.66 -6.73 -22.63
CA GLY A 24 -80.50 -6.76 -23.54
C GLY A 24 -80.71 -6.50 -25.02
N ARG A 25 -79.85 -5.68 -25.63
CA ARG A 25 -79.64 -5.59 -27.09
C ARG A 25 -78.40 -6.36 -27.51
N VAL A 26 -78.33 -6.72 -28.79
CA VAL A 26 -77.10 -7.28 -29.37
C VAL A 26 -75.90 -6.37 -29.06
N LYS A 27 -74.81 -6.98 -28.55
CA LYS A 27 -73.58 -6.36 -28.01
C LYS A 27 -73.62 -5.80 -26.58
N ASP A 28 -74.75 -5.88 -25.87
CA ASP A 28 -74.74 -5.52 -24.44
C ASP A 28 -73.74 -6.41 -23.67
N GLN A 29 -73.08 -5.84 -22.65
CA GLN A 29 -72.11 -6.53 -21.83
C GLN A 29 -72.43 -6.34 -20.36
N ASN A 30 -72.28 -7.42 -19.58
CA ASN A 30 -72.36 -7.42 -18.12
C ASN A 30 -73.66 -6.81 -17.57
N VAL A 31 -74.80 -7.20 -18.16
CA VAL A 31 -76.12 -6.72 -17.73
C VAL A 31 -76.49 -7.38 -16.39
N SER A 32 -76.59 -6.57 -15.33
CA SER A 32 -76.92 -7.06 -13.99
C SER A 32 -78.43 -7.27 -13.82
N LEU A 33 -78.82 -8.46 -13.39
CA LEU A 33 -80.20 -8.86 -13.10
C LEU A 33 -80.38 -9.06 -11.60
N PRO A 34 -81.20 -8.22 -10.93
CA PRO A 34 -81.57 -8.46 -9.54
C PRO A 34 -82.56 -9.63 -9.45
N LEU A 35 -82.21 -10.65 -8.66
CA LEU A 35 -83.03 -11.83 -8.39
C LEU A 35 -83.44 -11.87 -6.92
N TRP A 36 -84.64 -12.38 -6.65
CA TRP A 36 -85.10 -12.66 -5.29
C TRP A 36 -85.56 -14.11 -5.19
N VAL A 37 -84.70 -14.95 -4.61
CA VAL A 37 -84.92 -16.38 -4.46
C VAL A 37 -85.69 -16.69 -3.17
N LYS A 38 -86.71 -17.53 -3.33
CA LYS A 38 -87.63 -17.97 -2.27
C LYS A 38 -87.83 -19.49 -2.33
N GLU A 39 -88.28 -20.07 -1.24
CA GLU A 39 -88.70 -21.47 -1.15
C GLU A 39 -90.03 -21.50 -0.39
N ASP A 40 -91.10 -22.02 -1.00
CA ASP A 40 -92.47 -21.98 -0.45
C ASP A 40 -92.92 -20.55 -0.10
N SER A 41 -92.70 -19.61 -1.03
CA SER A 41 -92.99 -18.18 -0.86
C SER A 41 -92.23 -17.47 0.27
N ARG A 42 -91.25 -18.11 0.93
CA ARG A 42 -90.39 -17.52 1.97
C ARG A 42 -88.98 -17.25 1.46
N PRO A 43 -88.30 -16.16 1.90
CA PRO A 43 -86.91 -15.90 1.51
C PRO A 43 -85.98 -17.07 1.84
N LYS A 44 -85.08 -17.44 0.90
CA LYS A 44 -84.08 -18.51 1.09
C LYS A 44 -82.70 -17.90 1.34
N ASP A 45 -81.99 -18.35 2.37
CA ASP A 45 -80.58 -18.01 2.56
C ASP A 45 -79.72 -18.74 1.54
N LEU A 46 -78.91 -17.98 0.78
CA LEU A 46 -78.05 -18.50 -0.28
C LEU A 46 -76.55 -18.39 0.05
N THR A 47 -76.20 -18.23 1.33
CA THR A 47 -74.79 -18.20 1.75
C THR A 47 -74.11 -19.54 1.45
N GLY A 48 -73.05 -19.52 0.63
CA GLY A 48 -72.30 -20.72 0.22
C GLY A 48 -72.96 -21.56 -0.89
N TYR A 49 -73.87 -20.96 -1.65
CA TYR A 49 -74.46 -21.56 -2.86
C TYR A 49 -73.85 -20.92 -4.11
N ASP A 50 -73.91 -21.66 -5.22
CA ASP A 50 -73.57 -21.19 -6.55
C ASP A 50 -74.82 -21.05 -7.42
N ILE A 51 -74.80 -20.11 -8.36
CA ILE A 51 -75.89 -19.93 -9.31
C ILE A 51 -75.37 -19.92 -10.75
N GLY A 52 -76.04 -20.69 -11.60
CA GLY A 52 -75.74 -20.78 -13.02
C GLY A 52 -76.95 -20.48 -13.88
N PHE A 53 -76.72 -19.83 -15.01
CA PHE A 53 -77.67 -19.67 -16.09
C PHE A 53 -77.28 -20.59 -17.24
N TYR A 54 -78.26 -21.27 -17.81
CA TYR A 54 -78.10 -22.21 -18.91
C TYR A 54 -79.20 -21.96 -19.94
N GLY A 55 -78.88 -21.98 -21.22
CA GLY A 55 -79.88 -21.90 -22.27
C GLY A 55 -79.31 -22.02 -23.68
N ARG A 56 -80.17 -22.02 -24.70
CA ARG A 56 -79.78 -21.95 -26.11
C ARG A 56 -80.33 -20.68 -26.73
N ASP A 57 -79.47 -19.92 -27.39
CA ASP A 57 -79.88 -18.68 -28.06
C ASP A 57 -80.79 -18.95 -29.26
N ALA A 58 -81.31 -17.89 -29.89
CA ALA A 58 -82.21 -18.00 -31.03
C ALA A 58 -81.62 -18.80 -32.21
N LYS A 59 -80.28 -18.91 -32.30
CA LYS A 59 -79.56 -19.70 -33.32
C LYS A 59 -79.27 -21.14 -32.86
N GLY A 60 -79.70 -21.54 -31.66
CA GLY A 60 -79.53 -22.89 -31.09
C GLY A 60 -78.18 -23.12 -30.40
N VAL A 61 -77.36 -22.07 -30.25
CA VAL A 61 -76.04 -22.17 -29.62
C VAL A 61 -76.20 -22.18 -28.10
N ALA A 62 -75.64 -23.20 -27.45
CA ALA A 62 -75.68 -23.32 -25.99
C ALA A 62 -74.87 -22.19 -25.32
N LYS A 63 -75.45 -21.63 -24.26
CA LYS A 63 -74.91 -20.55 -23.45
C LYS A 63 -74.98 -20.95 -21.99
N ILE A 64 -73.85 -20.81 -21.30
CA ILE A 64 -73.72 -21.15 -19.89
C ILE A 64 -72.98 -20.01 -19.22
N ALA A 65 -73.49 -19.54 -18.10
CA ALA A 65 -72.84 -18.55 -17.25
C ALA A 65 -73.01 -18.95 -15.80
N THR A 66 -71.92 -19.24 -15.10
CA THR A 66 -71.91 -19.57 -13.66
C THR A 66 -71.26 -18.44 -12.88
N GLN A 67 -71.82 -18.11 -11.73
CA GLN A 67 -71.35 -17.02 -10.87
C GLN A 67 -71.54 -17.38 -9.40
N ASP A 68 -70.62 -16.92 -8.58
CA ASP A 68 -70.78 -16.90 -7.13
C ASP A 68 -72.00 -16.07 -6.76
N VAL A 69 -72.73 -16.50 -5.73
CA VAL A 69 -73.88 -15.74 -5.25
C VAL A 69 -73.42 -14.45 -4.58
N VAL A 70 -73.67 -13.33 -5.25
CA VAL A 70 -73.37 -11.98 -4.75
C VAL A 70 -74.63 -11.12 -4.75
N GLY A 71 -74.77 -10.20 -3.78
CA GLY A 71 -75.86 -9.23 -3.81
C GLY A 71 -76.18 -8.55 -2.49
N PRO A 72 -77.19 -7.66 -2.50
CA PRO A 72 -77.40 -6.70 -1.41
C PRO A 72 -77.95 -7.34 -0.12
N ALA A 73 -78.52 -8.54 -0.15
CA ALA A 73 -79.00 -9.26 1.04
C ALA A 73 -79.11 -10.77 0.77
N ILE A 74 -77.96 -11.46 0.74
CA ILE A 74 -77.84 -12.89 0.41
C ILE A 74 -78.62 -13.78 1.40
N GLN A 75 -78.59 -13.46 2.70
CA GLN A 75 -79.33 -14.21 3.72
C GLN A 75 -80.86 -14.07 3.59
N ALA A 76 -81.33 -13.08 2.83
CA ALA A 76 -82.75 -12.87 2.50
C ALA A 76 -83.08 -13.28 1.05
N GLY A 77 -82.19 -14.03 0.39
CA GLY A 77 -82.35 -14.53 -0.97
C GLY A 77 -82.28 -13.46 -2.06
N ARG A 78 -81.81 -12.24 -1.75
CA ARG A 78 -81.72 -11.14 -2.72
C ARG A 78 -80.31 -11.02 -3.27
N ILE A 79 -80.17 -11.37 -4.53
CA ILE A 79 -78.89 -11.54 -5.21
C ILE A 79 -78.88 -10.77 -6.54
N SER A 80 -77.72 -10.59 -7.14
CA SER A 80 -77.55 -9.97 -8.45
C SER A 80 -76.76 -10.91 -9.34
N PHE A 81 -77.38 -11.35 -10.44
CA PHE A 81 -76.75 -12.20 -11.43
C PHE A 81 -76.38 -11.38 -12.67
N THR A 82 -75.12 -11.40 -13.09
CA THR A 82 -74.65 -10.56 -14.19
C THR A 82 -74.55 -11.36 -15.48
N MET A 83 -75.38 -11.06 -16.49
CA MET A 83 -75.30 -11.75 -17.77
C MET A 83 -74.07 -11.30 -18.57
N PRO A 84 -73.13 -12.20 -18.91
CA PRO A 84 -71.92 -11.82 -19.62
C PRO A 84 -72.22 -11.52 -21.10
N ALA A 85 -71.30 -10.80 -21.75
CA ALA A 85 -71.43 -10.38 -23.15
C ALA A 85 -71.82 -11.50 -24.16
N PRO A 86 -71.39 -12.77 -24.02
CA PRO A 86 -71.79 -13.85 -24.93
C PRO A 86 -73.29 -14.16 -24.96
N MET A 87 -74.04 -13.75 -23.93
CA MET A 87 -75.49 -13.97 -23.85
C MET A 87 -76.28 -13.09 -24.82
N PHE A 88 -75.68 -12.00 -25.30
CA PHE A 88 -76.34 -10.99 -26.14
C PHE A 88 -75.79 -10.98 -27.57
N ARG A 89 -75.36 -12.14 -28.09
CA ARG A 89 -74.72 -12.25 -29.43
C ARG A 89 -75.68 -12.57 -30.57
N ALA A 90 -76.80 -13.22 -30.28
CA ALA A 90 -77.84 -13.53 -31.26
C ALA A 90 -79.14 -12.79 -30.88
N ALA A 91 -79.71 -12.04 -31.82
CA ALA A 91 -81.03 -11.46 -31.66
C ALA A 91 -82.12 -12.52 -31.78
N GLY A 92 -83.19 -12.38 -31.01
CA GLY A 92 -84.33 -13.29 -30.97
C GLY A 92 -84.52 -13.99 -29.63
N GLU A 93 -85.60 -14.77 -29.54
CA GLU A 93 -85.97 -15.49 -28.32
C GLU A 93 -85.07 -16.71 -28.13
N TYR A 94 -84.62 -16.93 -26.89
CA TYR A 94 -83.90 -18.15 -26.55
C TYR A 94 -84.82 -19.36 -26.67
N GLN A 95 -84.32 -20.44 -27.25
CA GLN A 95 -85.09 -21.65 -27.52
C GLN A 95 -85.45 -22.39 -26.22
N GLU A 96 -84.52 -22.39 -25.26
CA GLU A 96 -84.69 -22.93 -23.91
C GLU A 96 -83.76 -22.18 -22.97
N ALA A 97 -84.19 -21.96 -21.72
CA ALA A 97 -83.34 -21.33 -20.70
C ALA A 97 -83.82 -21.66 -19.27
N TRP A 98 -82.88 -21.79 -18.34
CA TRP A 98 -83.15 -22.01 -16.93
C TRP A 98 -82.00 -21.50 -16.04
N PHE A 99 -82.31 -21.19 -14.79
CA PHE A 99 -81.31 -21.04 -13.74
C PHE A 99 -81.12 -22.34 -12.99
N ARG A 100 -79.89 -22.65 -12.59
CA ARG A 100 -79.53 -23.70 -11.65
C ARG A 100 -78.97 -23.08 -10.39
N ILE A 101 -79.38 -23.61 -9.25
CA ILE A 101 -78.79 -23.28 -7.97
C ILE A 101 -78.16 -24.55 -7.43
N GLU A 102 -76.89 -24.45 -7.07
CA GLU A 102 -76.05 -25.58 -6.67
C GLU A 102 -75.43 -25.30 -5.30
N LYS A 103 -75.13 -26.35 -4.54
CA LYS A 103 -74.40 -26.26 -3.28
C LYS A 103 -73.43 -27.42 -3.20
N ASP A 104 -72.17 -27.13 -2.90
CA ASP A 104 -71.11 -28.14 -2.79
C ASP A 104 -71.02 -29.07 -4.03
N GLY A 105 -71.35 -28.53 -5.22
CA GLY A 105 -71.34 -29.25 -6.50
C GLY A 105 -72.59 -30.09 -6.82
N GLU A 106 -73.60 -30.12 -5.95
CA GLU A 106 -74.88 -30.80 -6.20
C GLU A 106 -76.00 -29.83 -6.62
N LEU A 107 -76.82 -30.23 -7.59
CA LEU A 107 -77.95 -29.45 -8.08
C LEU A 107 -79.08 -29.44 -7.04
N VAL A 108 -79.39 -28.25 -6.52
CA VAL A 108 -80.45 -28.04 -5.53
C VAL A 108 -81.79 -27.76 -6.20
N SER A 109 -81.80 -26.95 -7.27
CA SER A 109 -83.02 -26.69 -8.06
C SER A 109 -82.70 -26.12 -9.44
N SER A 110 -83.62 -26.31 -10.39
CA SER A 110 -83.59 -25.70 -11.72
C SER A 110 -84.91 -25.02 -12.05
N LEU A 111 -84.87 -23.77 -12.53
CA LEU A 111 -86.05 -22.96 -12.80
C LEU A 111 -86.05 -22.45 -14.24
N ASN A 112 -87.05 -22.84 -15.02
CA ASN A 112 -87.20 -22.46 -16.42
C ASN A 112 -87.58 -20.98 -16.57
N VAL A 113 -86.94 -20.29 -17.50
CA VAL A 113 -87.14 -18.88 -17.80
C VAL A 113 -87.17 -18.64 -19.31
N SER A 114 -87.91 -17.61 -19.76
CA SER A 114 -87.86 -17.16 -21.16
C SER A 114 -87.36 -15.72 -21.23
N PHE A 115 -86.46 -15.46 -22.18
CA PHE A 115 -85.95 -14.12 -22.48
C PHE A 115 -85.66 -13.95 -23.98
N ASN A 116 -85.75 -12.71 -24.44
CA ASN A 116 -85.58 -12.30 -25.82
C ASN A 116 -84.52 -11.21 -25.92
N VAL A 117 -83.55 -11.38 -26.83
CA VAL A 117 -82.48 -10.40 -27.08
C VAL A 117 -82.89 -9.51 -28.26
N LEU A 118 -82.92 -8.19 -28.03
CA LEU A 118 -83.37 -7.23 -29.04
C LEU A 118 -82.28 -6.95 -30.08
N GLU A 119 -82.67 -6.77 -31.34
CA GLU A 119 -81.76 -6.32 -32.40
C GLU A 119 -81.20 -4.91 -32.11
N ASN A 120 -79.93 -4.70 -32.48
CA ASN A 120 -79.27 -3.40 -32.35
C ASN A 120 -79.00 -2.81 -33.75
N ASN A 121 -80.03 -2.21 -34.36
CA ASN A 121 -80.01 -1.76 -35.77
C ASN A 121 -79.15 -0.51 -36.05
N VAL A 122 -78.26 -0.10 -35.12
CA VAL A 122 -77.43 1.12 -35.24
C VAL A 122 -75.96 0.80 -35.54
N GLU A 123 -75.49 -0.41 -35.28
CA GLU A 123 -74.09 -0.82 -35.51
C GLU A 123 -74.00 -2.16 -36.28
N PHE A 124 -74.02 -2.09 -37.61
CA PHE A 124 -73.90 -3.27 -38.47
C PHE A 124 -72.45 -3.60 -38.83
N GLY A 125 -72.10 -4.88 -38.72
CA GLY A 125 -70.94 -5.50 -39.39
C GLY A 125 -69.89 -6.11 -38.46
N VAL A 126 -69.57 -7.38 -38.73
CA VAL A 126 -68.35 -8.14 -38.36
C VAL A 126 -68.42 -9.05 -37.11
N ASP A 127 -68.21 -10.34 -37.43
CA ASP A 127 -67.64 -11.51 -36.74
C ASP A 127 -68.38 -12.26 -35.62
N ASP A 128 -68.90 -13.43 -36.03
CA ASP A 128 -68.85 -14.68 -35.28
C ASP A 128 -67.36 -15.09 -35.07
N GLU A 129 -66.69 -14.56 -34.04
CA GLU A 129 -65.46 -15.20 -33.56
C GLU A 129 -65.81 -16.41 -32.67
N PRO A 130 -65.16 -17.57 -32.85
CA PRO A 130 -65.30 -18.69 -31.92
C PRO A 130 -64.80 -18.26 -30.54
N PHE A 131 -65.57 -18.64 -29.50
CA PHE A 131 -65.21 -18.41 -28.10
C PHE A 131 -63.86 -19.09 -27.80
N VAL A 132 -62.80 -18.29 -27.71
CA VAL A 132 -61.54 -18.67 -27.07
C VAL A 132 -61.80 -18.54 -25.57
N SER A 133 -61.91 -19.66 -24.87
CA SER A 133 -62.11 -19.65 -23.42
C SER A 133 -60.95 -18.93 -22.72
N ASP A 134 -61.15 -18.43 -21.50
CA ASP A 134 -60.03 -17.90 -20.72
C ASP A 134 -58.93 -18.97 -20.53
N ILE A 135 -59.30 -20.25 -20.61
CA ILE A 135 -58.37 -21.39 -20.68
C ILE A 135 -57.61 -21.40 -22.02
N ASP A 136 -58.23 -21.17 -23.16
CA ASP A 136 -57.52 -21.15 -24.46
C ASP A 136 -56.62 -19.92 -24.60
N LYS A 137 -57.00 -18.77 -24.01
CA LYS A 137 -56.10 -17.60 -23.90
C LYS A 137 -54.94 -17.87 -22.95
N LEU A 138 -55.20 -18.59 -21.84
CA LEU A 138 -54.17 -19.03 -20.91
C LEU A 138 -53.25 -20.07 -21.54
N ILE A 139 -53.78 -21.01 -22.34
CA ILE A 139 -52.98 -21.98 -23.09
C ILE A 139 -52.13 -21.24 -24.12
N ALA A 140 -52.69 -20.31 -24.89
CA ALA A 140 -51.91 -19.53 -25.84
C ALA A 140 -50.84 -18.65 -25.16
N SER A 141 -51.11 -18.08 -23.98
CA SER A 141 -50.12 -17.30 -23.23
C SER A 141 -49.05 -18.16 -22.57
N LEU A 142 -49.41 -19.35 -22.08
CA LEU A 142 -48.49 -20.35 -21.54
C LEU A 142 -47.63 -20.93 -22.66
N GLU A 143 -48.20 -21.24 -23.83
CA GLU A 143 -47.44 -21.69 -25.00
C GLU A 143 -46.51 -20.60 -25.52
N ALA A 144 -46.95 -19.33 -25.56
CA ALA A 144 -46.08 -18.21 -25.93
C ALA A 144 -44.94 -17.99 -24.91
N SER A 145 -45.23 -18.11 -23.61
CA SER A 145 -44.24 -17.97 -22.54
C SER A 145 -43.26 -19.14 -22.54
N ALA A 146 -43.76 -20.37 -22.66
CA ALA A 146 -42.94 -21.58 -22.77
C ALA A 146 -42.08 -21.58 -24.03
N ASN A 147 -42.61 -21.14 -25.18
CA ASN A 147 -41.84 -21.02 -26.42
C ASN A 147 -40.78 -19.92 -26.34
N LYS A 148 -41.07 -18.81 -25.65
CA LYS A 148 -40.09 -17.76 -25.38
C LYS A 148 -38.99 -18.26 -24.45
N GLU A 149 -39.34 -18.89 -23.32
CA GLU A 149 -38.37 -19.50 -22.41
C GLU A 149 -37.55 -20.60 -23.09
N LEU A 150 -38.15 -21.45 -23.91
CA LEU A 150 -37.43 -22.45 -24.71
C LEU A 150 -36.51 -21.78 -25.74
N GLY A 151 -36.90 -20.63 -26.30
CA GLY A 151 -36.06 -19.82 -27.19
C GLY A 151 -34.86 -19.22 -26.45
N ASP A 152 -35.10 -18.65 -25.27
CA ASP A 152 -34.07 -18.05 -24.41
C ASP A 152 -33.12 -19.13 -23.87
N ILE A 153 -33.63 -20.29 -23.43
CA ILE A 153 -32.83 -21.44 -23.02
C ILE A 153 -32.02 -21.97 -24.21
N ARG A 154 -32.60 -22.08 -25.42
CA ARG A 154 -31.83 -22.48 -26.61
C ARG A 154 -30.74 -21.49 -26.96
N SER A 155 -30.99 -20.18 -26.81
CA SER A 155 -29.97 -19.15 -27.00
C SER A 155 -28.86 -19.29 -25.97
N GLN A 156 -29.21 -19.40 -24.69
CA GLN A 156 -28.24 -19.59 -23.60
C GLN A 156 -27.45 -20.88 -23.76
N VAL A 157 -28.08 -21.98 -24.18
CA VAL A 157 -27.41 -23.25 -24.47
C VAL A 157 -26.48 -23.11 -25.68
N ASN A 158 -26.88 -22.40 -26.73
CA ASN A 158 -26.02 -22.16 -27.90
C ASN A 158 -24.84 -21.22 -27.58
N ASP A 159 -25.07 -20.19 -26.76
CA ASP A 159 -24.03 -19.29 -26.27
C ASP A 159 -23.06 -20.04 -25.35
N LEU A 160 -23.58 -20.91 -24.48
CA LEU A 160 -22.79 -21.79 -23.64
C LEU A 160 -22.01 -22.80 -24.49
N LEU A 161 -22.63 -23.39 -25.53
CA LEU A 161 -21.95 -24.31 -26.45
C LEU A 161 -20.82 -23.58 -27.19
N THR A 162 -21.07 -22.35 -27.63
CA THR A 162 -20.07 -21.51 -28.29
C THR A 162 -18.94 -21.16 -27.33
N HIS A 163 -19.27 -20.79 -26.09
CA HIS A 163 -18.27 -20.49 -25.07
C HIS A 163 -17.46 -21.72 -24.67
N VAL A 164 -18.10 -22.88 -24.52
CA VAL A 164 -17.43 -24.15 -24.25
C VAL A 164 -16.55 -24.56 -25.42
N ASN A 165 -16.99 -24.36 -26.66
CA ASN A 165 -16.16 -24.61 -27.85
C ASN A 165 -14.97 -23.64 -27.92
N ASP A 166 -15.19 -22.34 -27.70
CA ASP A 166 -14.10 -21.35 -27.63
C ASP A 166 -13.12 -21.67 -26.50
N MET A 167 -13.62 -22.07 -25.33
CA MET A 167 -12.79 -22.51 -24.21
C MET A 167 -12.05 -23.79 -24.55
N THR A 168 -12.68 -24.73 -25.25
CA THR A 168 -12.07 -25.99 -25.68
C THR A 168 -10.99 -25.71 -26.72
N ASP A 169 -11.23 -24.84 -27.70
CA ASP A 169 -10.28 -24.44 -28.73
C ASP A 169 -9.11 -23.65 -28.14
N GLN A 170 -9.39 -22.74 -27.20
CA GLN A 170 -8.34 -22.03 -26.44
C GLN A 170 -7.53 -23.00 -25.59
N SER A 171 -8.18 -23.97 -24.93
CA SER A 171 -7.51 -25.00 -24.14
C SER A 171 -6.69 -25.93 -25.04
N LEU A 172 -7.19 -26.31 -26.22
CA LEU A 172 -6.47 -27.11 -27.20
C LEU A 172 -5.27 -26.35 -27.74
N ALA A 173 -5.42 -25.06 -28.03
CA ALA A 173 -4.34 -24.19 -28.47
C ALA A 173 -3.28 -23.99 -27.38
N GLN A 174 -3.70 -23.84 -26.12
CA GLN A 174 -2.80 -23.76 -24.97
C GLN A 174 -2.07 -25.08 -24.73
N VAL A 175 -2.78 -26.22 -24.74
CA VAL A 175 -2.18 -27.56 -24.59
C VAL A 175 -1.24 -27.85 -25.74
N LYS A 176 -1.58 -27.47 -26.98
CA LYS A 176 -0.70 -27.58 -28.14
C LYS A 176 0.55 -26.71 -27.97
N THR A 177 0.39 -25.46 -27.54
CA THR A 177 1.52 -24.54 -27.28
C THR A 177 2.40 -25.07 -26.15
N ILE A 178 1.81 -25.62 -25.09
CA ILE A 178 2.53 -26.25 -23.98
C ILE A 178 3.27 -27.49 -24.48
N SER A 179 2.63 -28.35 -25.28
CA SER A 179 3.22 -29.56 -25.86
C SER A 179 4.38 -29.23 -26.81
N GLU A 180 4.23 -28.20 -27.66
CA GLU A 180 5.28 -27.69 -28.54
C GLU A 180 6.45 -27.11 -27.74
N ARG A 181 6.17 -26.37 -26.66
CA ARG A 181 7.20 -25.86 -25.74
C ARG A 181 7.87 -26.99 -24.96
N LEU A 182 7.11 -27.99 -24.51
CA LEU A 182 7.64 -29.16 -23.81
C LEU A 182 8.54 -29.97 -24.74
N GLY A 183 8.13 -30.14 -26.00
CA GLY A 183 8.93 -30.76 -27.05
C GLY A 183 10.18 -29.96 -27.39
N ALA A 184 10.10 -28.64 -27.46
CA ALA A 184 11.25 -27.76 -27.66
C ALA A 184 12.22 -27.81 -26.47
N ILE A 185 11.71 -27.80 -25.24
CA ILE A 185 12.49 -27.94 -24.01
C ILE A 185 13.13 -29.33 -23.95
N GLN A 186 12.40 -30.40 -24.28
CA GLN A 186 12.94 -31.76 -24.32
C GLN A 186 14.01 -31.90 -25.40
N THR A 187 13.81 -31.30 -26.57
CA THR A 187 14.82 -31.26 -27.63
C THR A 187 16.06 -30.47 -27.21
N GLN A 188 15.91 -29.38 -26.46
CA GLN A 188 17.03 -28.63 -25.87
C GLN A 188 17.72 -29.43 -24.75
N ILE A 189 16.98 -30.19 -23.93
CA ILE A 189 17.55 -31.09 -22.92
C ILE A 189 18.35 -32.21 -23.60
N ASP A 190 17.79 -32.86 -24.62
CA ASP A 190 18.40 -33.97 -25.35
C ASP A 190 19.58 -33.51 -26.22
N ALA A 191 19.57 -32.25 -26.67
CA ALA A 191 20.69 -31.60 -27.37
C ALA A 191 21.79 -31.09 -26.42
N GLY A 192 21.56 -31.09 -25.10
CA GLY A 192 22.51 -30.56 -24.10
C GLY A 192 22.49 -29.04 -23.92
N ASP A 193 21.49 -28.34 -24.46
CA ASP A 193 21.29 -26.88 -24.36
C ASP A 193 20.62 -26.44 -23.05
N VAL A 194 20.15 -27.38 -22.21
CA VAL A 194 19.64 -27.08 -20.86
C VAL A 194 20.66 -27.48 -19.81
N VAL A 195 21.25 -26.47 -19.18
CA VAL A 195 22.23 -26.62 -18.12
C VAL A 195 21.53 -26.98 -16.80
N THR A 196 21.76 -28.18 -16.26
CA THR A 196 21.25 -28.54 -14.91
C THR A 196 21.87 -27.65 -13.84
N ARG A 197 21.23 -27.44 -12.68
CA ARG A 197 21.80 -26.58 -11.61
C ARG A 197 23.20 -27.03 -11.16
N GLN A 198 23.46 -28.34 -11.15
CA GLN A 198 24.79 -28.88 -10.87
C GLN A 198 25.78 -28.59 -12.00
N GLN A 199 25.38 -28.75 -13.26
CA GLN A 199 26.23 -28.40 -14.42
C GLN A 199 26.40 -26.88 -14.57
N PHE A 200 25.46 -26.06 -14.14
CA PHE A 200 25.53 -24.60 -14.14
C PHE A 200 26.51 -24.15 -13.07
N ASN A 201 26.40 -24.69 -11.86
CA ASN A 201 27.34 -24.41 -10.78
C ASN A 201 28.74 -24.92 -11.13
N GLN A 202 28.86 -26.08 -11.78
CA GLN A 202 30.15 -26.61 -12.25
C GLN A 202 30.71 -25.76 -13.40
N ALA A 203 29.89 -25.36 -14.38
CA ALA A 203 30.32 -24.50 -15.48
C ALA A 203 30.70 -23.10 -14.99
N VAL A 204 29.96 -22.54 -14.03
CA VAL A 204 30.31 -21.27 -13.36
C VAL A 204 31.60 -21.44 -12.55
N SER A 205 31.78 -22.55 -11.84
CA SER A 205 33.02 -22.85 -11.12
C SER A 205 34.22 -23.01 -12.07
N ASP A 206 34.06 -23.73 -13.17
CA ASP A 206 35.12 -23.98 -14.15
C ASP A 206 35.45 -22.70 -14.93
N GLN A 207 34.43 -21.89 -15.22
CA GLN A 207 34.59 -20.58 -15.84
C GLN A 207 35.25 -19.58 -14.88
N ASN A 208 34.89 -19.57 -13.60
CA ASN A 208 35.56 -18.76 -12.58
C ASN A 208 37.03 -19.18 -12.42
N ASN A 209 37.32 -20.48 -12.29
CA ASN A 209 38.69 -21.00 -12.21
C ASN A 209 39.53 -20.65 -13.47
N THR A 210 38.91 -20.67 -14.65
CA THR A 210 39.57 -20.31 -15.92
C THR A 210 39.77 -18.80 -16.04
N ILE A 211 38.82 -17.99 -15.58
CA ILE A 211 38.93 -16.53 -15.53
C ILE A 211 40.01 -16.14 -14.54
N ASP A 212 40.01 -16.72 -13.33
CA ASP A 212 40.99 -16.49 -12.28
C ASP A 212 42.41 -16.88 -12.75
N GLY A 213 42.57 -18.03 -13.41
CA GLY A 213 43.85 -18.45 -13.99
C GLY A 213 44.36 -17.55 -15.14
N ARG A 214 43.46 -17.04 -16.01
CA ARG A 214 43.82 -16.07 -17.06
C ARG A 214 44.11 -14.69 -16.48
N PHE A 215 43.42 -14.32 -15.42
CA PHE A 215 43.55 -13.07 -14.68
C PHE A 215 44.87 -13.02 -13.91
N GLU A 216 45.25 -14.09 -13.20
CA GLU A 216 46.57 -14.24 -12.57
C GLU A 216 47.71 -14.13 -13.59
N ALA A 217 47.55 -14.74 -14.77
CA ALA A 217 48.55 -14.70 -15.83
C ALA A 217 48.72 -13.29 -16.46
N ILE A 218 47.64 -12.48 -16.50
CA ILE A 218 47.64 -11.10 -17.00
C ILE A 218 48.24 -10.16 -15.96
N VAL A 219 47.80 -10.25 -14.70
CA VAL A 219 48.30 -9.47 -13.56
C VAL A 219 49.81 -9.65 -13.42
N LYS A 220 50.30 -10.90 -13.48
CA LYS A 220 51.73 -11.23 -13.40
C LYS A 220 52.59 -10.53 -14.46
N THR A 221 52.12 -10.46 -15.71
CA THR A 221 52.85 -9.74 -16.79
C THR A 221 52.86 -8.22 -16.63
N ILE A 222 51.81 -7.66 -16.02
CA ILE A 222 51.66 -6.22 -15.82
C ILE A 222 52.47 -5.77 -14.61
N THR A 223 52.55 -6.59 -13.54
CA THR A 223 53.36 -6.32 -12.35
C THR A 223 54.86 -6.49 -12.59
N ASP A 224 55.28 -7.40 -13.46
CA ASP A 224 56.71 -7.62 -13.78
C ASP A 224 57.29 -6.58 -14.75
N GLY A 225 56.45 -5.76 -15.39
CA GLY A 225 56.83 -4.64 -16.26
C GLY A 225 57.51 -5.04 -17.58
N LYS A 226 57.55 -6.33 -17.95
CA LYS A 226 58.29 -6.85 -19.10
C LYS A 226 57.39 -7.59 -20.09
N PRO A 227 57.52 -7.32 -21.41
CA PRO A 227 56.83 -8.10 -22.44
C PRO A 227 57.22 -9.58 -22.38
N LYS A 228 56.26 -10.49 -22.59
CA LYS A 228 56.50 -11.96 -22.64
C LYS A 228 57.42 -12.38 -23.78
N GLY A 229 57.53 -11.56 -24.81
CA GLY A 229 58.40 -11.79 -25.97
C GLY A 229 58.50 -10.56 -26.85
N TYR A 230 59.59 -10.48 -27.60
CA TYR A 230 59.87 -9.41 -28.56
C TYR A 230 59.84 -9.98 -29.98
N TYR A 231 59.20 -9.27 -30.91
CA TYR A 231 59.05 -9.66 -32.30
C TYR A 231 59.43 -8.52 -33.24
N ASP A 232 59.97 -8.84 -34.41
CA ASP A 232 60.51 -7.81 -35.33
C ASP A 232 59.43 -6.95 -36.00
N SER A 233 58.16 -7.37 -35.97
CA SER A 233 57.01 -6.60 -36.48
C SER A 233 55.68 -7.17 -35.96
N LEU A 234 54.60 -6.40 -36.08
CA LEU A 234 53.23 -6.87 -35.75
C LEU A 234 52.85 -8.09 -36.61
N ALA A 235 53.31 -8.14 -37.85
CA ALA A 235 53.11 -9.27 -38.74
C ALA A 235 53.86 -10.52 -38.25
N ALA A 236 55.08 -10.37 -37.73
CA ALA A 236 55.85 -11.47 -37.14
C ALA A 236 55.21 -12.00 -35.85
N LEU A 237 54.69 -11.10 -34.99
CA LEU A 237 53.91 -11.47 -33.81
C LEU A 237 52.64 -12.24 -34.21
N ASN A 238 51.88 -11.74 -35.19
CA ASN A 238 50.68 -12.39 -35.66
C ASN A 238 50.97 -13.74 -36.35
N ALA A 239 52.11 -13.89 -37.03
CA ALA A 239 52.50 -15.17 -37.63
C ALA A 239 52.96 -16.20 -36.59
N ALA A 240 53.65 -15.76 -35.52
CA ALA A 240 54.11 -16.62 -34.44
C ALA A 240 52.96 -17.05 -33.52
N LEU A 241 51.98 -16.16 -33.31
CA LEU A 241 50.82 -16.36 -32.45
C LEU A 241 49.52 -16.01 -33.21
N PRO A 242 49.14 -16.82 -34.22
CA PRO A 242 48.02 -16.51 -35.13
C PRO A 242 46.63 -16.58 -34.47
N ASN A 243 46.54 -17.28 -33.35
CA ASN A 243 45.32 -17.37 -32.53
C ASN A 243 45.44 -16.55 -31.23
N GLY A 244 46.51 -15.75 -31.10
CA GLY A 244 46.80 -14.96 -29.92
C GLY A 244 47.46 -15.73 -28.78
N SER A 245 47.88 -14.97 -27.75
CA SER A 245 48.31 -15.48 -26.46
C SER A 245 48.03 -14.44 -25.39
N ASP A 246 47.68 -14.88 -24.18
CA ASP A 246 47.43 -14.01 -23.04
C ASP A 246 48.73 -13.33 -22.55
N GLY A 247 48.69 -12.00 -22.36
CA GLY A 247 49.80 -11.17 -21.86
C GLY A 247 50.21 -10.02 -22.80
N LEU A 248 51.13 -9.17 -22.34
CA LEU A 248 51.71 -8.08 -23.15
C LEU A 248 52.92 -8.60 -23.94
N TYR A 249 52.94 -8.34 -25.25
CA TYR A 249 54.04 -8.65 -26.15
C TYR A 249 54.59 -7.37 -26.76
N ALA A 250 55.85 -7.37 -27.16
CA ALA A 250 56.47 -6.22 -27.80
C ALA A 250 56.80 -6.53 -29.25
N PHE A 251 56.64 -5.53 -30.12
CA PHE A 251 57.08 -5.63 -31.50
C PHE A 251 57.69 -4.33 -32.01
N THR A 252 58.56 -4.42 -33.02
CA THR A 252 59.17 -3.23 -33.62
C THR A 252 58.24 -2.61 -34.67
N SER A 253 58.01 -1.30 -34.58
CA SER A 253 57.23 -0.51 -35.54
C SER A 253 58.00 0.76 -35.88
N GLY A 254 58.63 0.81 -37.06
CA GLY A 254 59.56 1.87 -37.42
C GLY A 254 60.80 1.89 -36.51
N ASP A 255 61.14 3.06 -35.95
CA ASP A 255 62.29 3.25 -35.05
C ASP A 255 61.94 3.05 -33.55
N SER A 256 60.72 2.59 -33.25
CA SER A 256 60.22 2.41 -31.87
C SER A 256 59.73 0.99 -31.59
N ILE A 257 59.85 0.58 -30.33
CA ILE A 257 59.24 -0.67 -29.82
C ILE A 257 57.84 -0.34 -29.35
N HIS A 258 56.86 -1.13 -29.76
CA HIS A 258 55.45 -0.98 -29.41
C HIS A 258 54.97 -2.16 -28.58
N LEU A 259 54.00 -1.94 -27.70
CA LEU A 259 53.31 -3.03 -27.01
C LEU A 259 52.12 -3.51 -27.84
N ALA A 260 51.84 -4.80 -27.76
CA ALA A 260 50.66 -5.42 -28.34
C ALA A 260 49.92 -6.27 -27.31
N TRP A 261 48.58 -6.24 -27.37
CA TRP A 261 47.74 -7.23 -26.70
C TRP A 261 46.92 -8.02 -27.71
N TRP A 262 46.45 -9.19 -27.32
CA TRP A 262 45.49 -9.95 -28.11
C TRP A 262 44.09 -9.76 -27.54
N LYS A 263 43.16 -9.30 -28.38
CA LYS A 263 41.74 -9.17 -28.04
C LYS A 263 40.91 -9.39 -29.30
N ASP A 264 39.65 -9.84 -29.18
CA ASP A 264 38.69 -9.92 -30.29
C ASP A 264 39.23 -10.60 -31.57
N SER A 265 40.07 -11.63 -31.39
CA SER A 265 40.76 -12.37 -32.47
C SER A 265 41.74 -11.54 -33.31
N ALA A 266 42.32 -10.46 -32.76
CA ALA A 266 43.33 -9.64 -33.40
C ALA A 266 44.37 -9.09 -32.41
N TRP A 267 45.58 -8.83 -32.90
CA TRP A 267 46.62 -8.12 -32.15
C TRP A 267 46.39 -6.61 -32.26
N TYR A 268 46.24 -5.93 -31.13
CA TYR A 268 46.13 -4.47 -31.07
C TYR A 268 47.45 -3.86 -30.63
N ASP A 269 47.94 -2.89 -31.40
CA ASP A 269 49.05 -2.02 -31.04
C ASP A 269 48.60 -1.01 -29.98
N LEU A 270 49.26 -1.04 -28.83
CA LEU A 270 49.01 -0.19 -27.66
C LEU A 270 49.96 1.03 -27.61
N GLY A 271 50.80 1.22 -28.62
CA GLY A 271 51.70 2.35 -28.76
C GLY A 271 53.11 2.11 -28.21
N VAL A 272 53.93 3.17 -28.25
CA VAL A 272 55.37 3.12 -27.96
C VAL A 272 55.65 2.70 -26.52
N TYR A 273 56.40 1.61 -26.37
CA TYR A 273 56.93 1.10 -25.13
C TYR A 273 58.18 1.88 -24.71
N SER A 274 58.09 2.66 -23.63
CA SER A 274 59.18 3.52 -23.14
C SER A 274 60.02 2.91 -22.01
N GLY A 275 59.77 1.66 -21.60
CA GLY A 275 60.53 0.95 -20.56
C GLY A 275 60.41 1.56 -19.15
N LYS A 276 59.45 2.47 -18.92
CA LYS A 276 59.23 3.08 -17.60
C LYS A 276 58.31 2.18 -16.76
N GLU A 277 58.74 1.83 -15.55
CA GLU A 277 57.87 1.19 -14.56
C GLU A 277 56.62 2.05 -14.35
N LEU A 278 55.44 1.41 -14.37
CA LEU A 278 54.18 2.06 -13.99
C LEU A 278 54.31 2.66 -12.59
N SER A 279 53.78 3.86 -12.36
CA SER A 279 53.77 4.43 -11.02
C SER A 279 52.90 3.58 -10.08
N ASP A 280 53.19 3.58 -8.78
CA ASP A 280 52.43 2.79 -7.80
C ASP A 280 50.93 3.14 -7.78
N VAL A 281 50.59 4.38 -8.17
CA VAL A 281 49.20 4.84 -8.34
C VAL A 281 48.54 4.25 -9.58
N GLU A 282 49.26 4.12 -10.69
CA GLU A 282 48.75 3.51 -11.92
C GLU A 282 48.63 1.98 -11.77
N LYS A 283 49.57 1.35 -11.04
CA LYS A 283 49.47 -0.07 -10.62
C LYS A 283 48.25 -0.29 -9.72
N ALA A 284 48.05 0.56 -8.71
CA ALA A 284 46.90 0.48 -7.80
C ALA A 284 45.56 0.72 -8.50
N ASN A 285 45.49 1.63 -9.48
CA ASN A 285 44.28 1.89 -10.25
C ASN A 285 43.93 0.75 -11.23
N LEU A 286 44.93 0.08 -11.81
CA LEU A 286 44.72 -1.09 -12.67
C LEU A 286 44.32 -2.33 -11.85
N VAL A 287 44.90 -2.52 -10.66
CA VAL A 287 44.49 -3.57 -9.69
C VAL A 287 43.08 -3.29 -9.14
N SER A 288 42.72 -2.03 -8.92
CA SER A 288 41.37 -1.60 -8.48
C SER A 288 40.31 -1.65 -9.59
N LEU A 289 40.68 -1.84 -10.86
CA LEU A 289 39.72 -2.18 -11.92
C LEU A 289 39.53 -3.70 -12.07
N ALA A 290 40.41 -4.48 -11.44
CA ALA A 290 40.53 -5.92 -11.61
C ALA A 290 39.84 -6.71 -10.48
N ILE A 291 39.82 -6.21 -9.25
CA ILE A 291 39.30 -6.93 -8.05
C ILE A 291 37.90 -6.45 -7.69
N GLN A 292 36.88 -6.80 -8.48
CA GLN A 292 35.52 -6.29 -8.26
C GLN A 292 34.58 -7.18 -7.43
N ASN A 293 34.99 -8.32 -6.85
CA ASN A 293 34.15 -9.13 -5.90
C ASN A 293 34.96 -10.19 -5.12
N GLY A 294 36.08 -9.84 -4.49
CA GLY A 294 36.87 -10.80 -3.70
C GLY A 294 36.67 -10.62 -2.19
N ASN A 295 36.11 -11.64 -1.51
CA ASN A 295 36.32 -11.80 -0.07
C ASN A 295 37.85 -11.91 0.17
N TYR A 296 38.38 -11.15 1.12
CA TYR A 296 39.79 -11.20 1.52
C TYR A 296 40.18 -12.55 2.11
N LEU A 297 39.18 -13.30 2.60
CA LEU A 297 39.31 -14.70 2.97
C LEU A 297 39.15 -15.57 1.72
N HIS A 298 40.13 -16.44 1.47
CA HIS A 298 40.16 -17.35 0.32
C HIS A 298 39.00 -18.37 0.32
N ASN A 299 38.25 -18.49 1.42
CA ASN A 299 37.29 -19.56 1.62
C ASN A 299 36.07 -19.12 2.47
N ALA A 300 35.10 -18.49 1.83
CA ALA A 300 33.87 -17.97 2.47
C ALA A 300 32.98 -19.06 3.11
N ASP A 301 33.24 -20.33 2.80
CA ASP A 301 32.48 -21.49 3.29
C ASP A 301 33.14 -22.20 4.49
N LEU A 302 34.20 -21.59 5.07
CA LEU A 302 34.91 -22.07 6.25
C LEU A 302 35.50 -23.48 6.10
N ASN A 303 35.93 -23.83 4.90
CA ASN A 303 36.55 -25.13 4.59
C ASN A 303 38.06 -25.06 4.92
N ASP A 304 38.50 -25.72 5.99
CA ASP A 304 39.83 -25.60 6.65
C ASP A 304 41.05 -26.10 5.81
N SER A 305 40.97 -26.11 4.48
CA SER A 305 42.04 -26.63 3.62
C SER A 305 43.22 -25.67 3.42
N ASP A 306 43.10 -24.40 3.83
CA ASP A 306 44.06 -23.33 3.51
C ASP A 306 44.66 -22.60 4.73
N ASN A 307 44.39 -23.05 5.96
CA ASN A 307 44.84 -22.43 7.21
C ASN A 307 44.41 -20.95 7.42
N SER A 308 43.39 -20.44 6.70
CA SER A 308 42.91 -19.05 6.88
C SER A 308 42.23 -18.80 8.24
N PHE A 309 41.92 -19.87 8.98
CA PHE A 309 41.32 -19.83 10.30
C PHE A 309 42.20 -20.57 11.29
N GLY A 310 42.49 -19.92 12.41
CA GLY A 310 43.24 -20.50 13.52
C GLY A 310 42.61 -20.19 14.87
N PRO A 311 43.02 -20.87 15.94
CA PRO A 311 42.65 -20.45 17.29
C PRO A 311 43.35 -19.12 17.60
N TYR A 312 42.64 -18.16 18.21
CA TYR A 312 43.20 -16.84 18.55
C TYR A 312 44.46 -16.91 19.43
N ARG A 313 44.62 -17.98 20.19
CA ARG A 313 45.86 -18.27 20.91
C ARG A 313 46.43 -19.58 20.39
N ALA A 314 47.77 -19.67 20.38
CA ALA A 314 48.49 -20.89 20.02
C ALA A 314 47.79 -22.09 20.63
N ASN A 315 47.69 -23.16 19.85
CA ASN A 315 47.05 -24.43 20.20
C ASN A 315 47.74 -25.06 21.43
N THR A 316 47.54 -24.46 22.59
CA THR A 316 47.71 -25.08 23.88
C THR A 316 46.55 -26.08 24.00
N ALA A 317 46.68 -27.11 24.85
CA ALA A 317 45.74 -28.23 24.94
C ALA A 317 44.29 -27.86 25.39
N GLN A 318 43.91 -26.59 25.29
CA GLN A 318 42.88 -25.88 26.03
C GLN A 318 41.79 -25.21 25.15
N THR A 319 42.03 -25.06 23.84
CA THR A 319 41.03 -24.58 22.87
C THR A 319 40.91 -25.56 21.70
N LYS A 320 39.71 -26.07 21.44
CA LYS A 320 39.42 -26.98 20.33
C LYS A 320 38.62 -26.24 19.25
N LEU A 321 39.14 -26.27 18.02
CA LEU A 321 38.39 -25.93 16.81
C LEU A 321 37.83 -27.19 16.17
N SER A 322 36.58 -27.13 15.74
CA SER A 322 35.95 -28.20 14.96
C SER A 322 34.95 -27.64 13.97
N ARG A 323 34.70 -28.38 12.90
CA ARG A 323 33.77 -27.98 11.84
C ARG A 323 32.48 -28.78 11.89
N GLN A 324 31.36 -28.14 11.54
CA GLN A 324 30.08 -28.79 11.30
C GLN A 324 29.47 -28.26 10.00
N ASP A 325 29.23 -29.17 9.06
CA ASP A 325 28.72 -28.85 7.73
C ASP A 325 27.19 -28.91 7.66
N ASP A 326 26.60 -28.00 6.86
CA ASP A 326 25.20 -27.95 6.45
C ASP A 326 24.19 -28.06 7.60
N VAL A 327 24.41 -27.28 8.67
CA VAL A 327 23.47 -27.17 9.80
C VAL A 327 22.68 -25.88 9.65
N ASP A 328 21.36 -26.02 9.47
CA ASP A 328 20.43 -24.92 9.17
C ASP A 328 20.79 -24.15 7.88
N GLY A 329 21.41 -24.84 6.91
CA GLY A 329 21.85 -24.28 5.63
C GLY A 329 23.15 -23.46 5.72
N LEU A 330 23.94 -23.64 6.78
CA LEU A 330 25.20 -22.94 7.02
C LEU A 330 26.32 -23.91 7.43
N ASN A 331 27.55 -23.60 7.05
CA ASN A 331 28.76 -24.26 7.57
C ASN A 331 29.30 -23.49 8.78
N TRP A 332 29.57 -24.22 9.87
CA TRP A 332 29.95 -23.65 11.15
C TRP A 332 31.35 -24.08 11.57
N MET A 333 32.18 -23.10 11.93
CA MET A 333 33.42 -23.32 12.68
C MET A 333 33.12 -23.17 14.17
N ILE A 334 33.51 -24.13 15.00
CA ILE A 334 33.13 -24.24 16.41
C ILE A 334 34.35 -24.09 17.29
N ALA A 335 34.33 -23.13 18.23
CA ALA A 335 35.36 -22.92 19.24
C ALA A 335 34.84 -23.41 20.59
N GLN A 336 35.56 -24.39 21.14
CA GLN A 336 35.29 -24.95 22.46
C GLN A 336 36.48 -24.75 23.39
N GLY A 337 36.22 -24.32 24.63
CA GLY A 337 37.20 -24.36 25.71
C GLY A 337 37.20 -25.71 26.41
N THR A 338 38.37 -26.35 26.50
CA THR A 338 38.52 -27.63 27.20
C THR A 338 39.01 -27.49 28.64
N ASP A 339 39.39 -26.28 29.08
CA ASP A 339 39.72 -25.93 30.46
C ASP A 339 38.90 -24.73 30.97
N ASP A 340 38.73 -24.63 32.30
CA ASP A 340 37.98 -23.55 32.96
C ASP A 340 38.87 -22.45 33.57
N THR A 341 40.16 -22.38 33.18
CA THR A 341 41.17 -21.51 33.82
C THR A 341 41.70 -20.40 32.93
N SER A 342 41.69 -20.59 31.61
CA SER A 342 42.25 -19.66 30.63
C SER A 342 41.15 -18.74 30.05
N THR A 343 41.38 -17.43 29.97
CA THR A 343 40.46 -16.50 29.30
C THR A 343 40.83 -16.33 27.81
N TYR A 344 39.94 -15.73 27.01
CA TYR A 344 40.19 -15.34 25.61
C TYR A 344 40.18 -16.50 24.59
N LYS A 345 39.22 -17.41 24.70
CA LYS A 345 39.06 -18.57 23.82
C LYS A 345 38.21 -18.20 22.60
N GLY A 346 38.70 -18.47 21.38
CA GLY A 346 38.02 -18.06 20.15
C GLY A 346 38.79 -18.31 18.86
N PHE A 347 38.37 -17.64 17.79
CA PHE A 347 38.91 -17.76 16.43
C PHE A 347 39.74 -16.54 16.05
N ALA A 348 40.74 -16.74 15.20
CA ALA A 348 41.41 -15.71 14.41
C ALA A 348 41.25 -16.07 12.92
N ALA A 349 40.73 -15.14 12.14
CA ALA A 349 40.67 -15.21 10.68
C ALA A 349 41.73 -14.27 10.11
N THR A 350 42.67 -14.81 9.33
CA THR A 350 43.85 -14.07 8.87
C THR A 350 43.76 -13.82 7.37
N TYR A 351 44.03 -12.59 6.93
CA TYR A 351 44.18 -12.27 5.52
C TYR A 351 45.44 -11.45 5.24
N PRO A 352 46.13 -11.67 4.11
CA PRO A 352 47.37 -10.97 3.78
C PRO A 352 47.10 -9.51 3.41
N ALA A 353 48.01 -8.61 3.77
CA ALA A 353 48.02 -7.18 3.45
C ALA A 353 49.44 -6.68 3.07
N ASN A 354 50.34 -7.61 2.74
CA ASN A 354 51.74 -7.36 2.37
C ASN A 354 51.90 -6.72 0.98
N SER A 355 53.12 -6.63 0.46
CA SER A 355 53.41 -6.00 -0.83
C SER A 355 52.59 -6.55 -2.00
N GLU A 356 52.23 -7.83 -1.98
CA GLU A 356 51.40 -8.46 -3.03
C GLU A 356 49.94 -7.99 -2.95
N PHE A 357 49.46 -7.63 -1.75
CA PHE A 357 48.10 -7.15 -1.48
C PHE A 357 48.09 -5.72 -0.92
N SER A 358 49.07 -4.91 -1.30
CA SER A 358 49.34 -3.58 -0.72
C SER A 358 48.14 -2.63 -0.80
N TYR A 359 47.22 -2.83 -1.74
CA TYR A 359 45.96 -2.08 -1.81
C TYR A 359 45.14 -2.18 -0.50
N ARG A 360 45.16 -3.33 0.19
CA ARG A 360 44.44 -3.55 1.47
C ARG A 360 44.95 -2.68 2.61
N LEU A 361 46.12 -2.04 2.45
CA LEU A 361 46.67 -1.07 3.39
C LEU A 361 45.94 0.28 3.35
N TYR A 362 45.24 0.58 2.26
CA TYR A 362 44.71 1.91 1.93
C TYR A 362 43.19 2.01 2.02
N TYR A 363 42.48 0.90 2.19
CA TYR A 363 41.01 0.84 2.21
C TYR A 363 40.48 0.24 3.51
N ASP A 364 39.33 0.73 3.95
CA ASP A 364 38.56 0.10 5.02
C ASP A 364 37.94 -1.20 4.49
N ALA A 365 37.70 -2.16 5.38
CA ALA A 365 37.05 -3.42 5.03
C ALA A 365 35.71 -3.59 5.77
N ASP A 366 34.68 -4.10 5.10
CA ASP A 366 33.45 -4.53 5.75
C ASP A 366 33.64 -5.97 6.23
N VAL A 367 33.26 -6.24 7.48
CA VAL A 367 33.27 -7.58 8.05
C VAL A 367 31.89 -7.93 8.57
N HIS A 368 31.40 -9.09 8.18
CA HIS A 368 30.16 -9.63 8.71
C HIS A 368 30.28 -11.11 8.99
N PHE A 369 29.57 -11.56 10.02
CA PHE A 369 29.52 -12.96 10.45
C PHE A 369 28.32 -13.22 11.37
N VAL A 370 28.08 -14.50 11.65
CA VAL A 370 27.09 -14.97 12.62
C VAL A 370 27.80 -15.75 13.72
N VAL A 371 27.54 -15.40 14.98
CA VAL A 371 27.97 -16.17 16.16
C VAL A 371 26.78 -16.91 16.76
N ARG A 372 26.91 -18.20 17.06
CA ARG A 372 25.91 -18.99 17.77
C ARG A 372 26.43 -19.43 19.13
N ASN A 373 25.79 -18.98 20.21
CA ASN A 373 26.09 -19.50 21.54
C ASN A 373 25.50 -20.91 21.69
N ARG A 374 26.36 -21.93 21.79
CA ARG A 374 25.94 -23.34 21.88
C ARG A 374 25.79 -23.80 23.32
N THR A 375 26.07 -22.97 24.32
CA THR A 375 25.96 -23.30 25.73
C THR A 375 24.54 -23.07 26.27
N SER A 376 24.29 -23.50 27.50
CA SER A 376 23.05 -23.22 28.25
C SER A 376 23.10 -21.92 29.06
N VAL A 377 24.22 -21.19 29.01
CA VAL A 377 24.44 -19.94 29.75
C VAL A 377 24.69 -18.80 28.78
N LYS A 378 24.50 -17.56 29.21
CA LYS A 378 24.86 -16.39 28.38
C LYS A 378 26.38 -16.35 28.17
N MET A 379 26.81 -15.97 26.98
CA MET A 379 28.23 -15.90 26.63
C MET A 379 28.60 -14.51 26.13
N PRO A 380 29.55 -13.82 26.78
CA PRO A 380 30.11 -12.58 26.25
C PRO A 380 31.08 -12.91 25.12
N ILE A 381 30.94 -12.19 24.01
CA ILE A 381 31.79 -12.27 22.82
C ILE A 381 32.44 -10.90 22.61
N THR A 382 33.70 -10.89 22.25
CA THR A 382 34.52 -9.71 21.94
C THR A 382 35.12 -9.91 20.55
N MET A 383 35.23 -8.84 19.78
CA MET A 383 35.96 -8.84 18.51
C MET A 383 37.05 -7.78 18.49
N THR A 384 38.24 -8.19 18.08
CA THR A 384 39.40 -7.32 17.89
C THR A 384 40.03 -7.54 16.54
N THR A 385 40.63 -6.50 15.98
CA THR A 385 41.43 -6.58 14.74
C THR A 385 42.88 -6.24 15.04
N HIS A 386 43.82 -7.08 14.63
CA HIS A 386 45.26 -6.85 14.79
C HIS A 386 45.92 -6.65 13.42
N TYR A 387 46.78 -5.63 13.32
CA TYR A 387 47.59 -5.36 12.14
C TYR A 387 49.02 -5.81 12.43
N CYS A 388 49.48 -6.84 11.73
CA CYS A 388 50.66 -7.59 12.10
C CYS A 388 51.76 -7.44 11.05
N ASP A 389 53.03 -7.51 11.48
CA ASP A 389 54.18 -7.64 10.57
C ASP A 389 54.42 -9.10 10.14
N ALA A 390 55.39 -9.33 9.26
CA ALA A 390 55.71 -10.66 8.72
C ALA A 390 56.19 -11.68 9.79
N ASN A 391 56.55 -11.22 10.99
CA ASN A 391 56.92 -12.08 12.12
C ASN A 391 55.74 -12.30 13.08
N GLY A 392 54.56 -11.77 12.78
CA GLY A 392 53.37 -11.80 13.65
C GLY A 392 53.40 -10.79 14.79
N GLN A 393 54.27 -9.78 14.76
CA GLN A 393 54.27 -8.72 15.75
C GLN A 393 53.12 -7.74 15.47
N ILE A 394 52.29 -7.48 16.48
CA ILE A 394 51.18 -6.52 16.39
C ILE A 394 51.74 -5.09 16.33
N LEU A 395 51.49 -4.41 15.22
CA LEU A 395 51.87 -3.02 14.97
C LEU A 395 50.78 -2.04 15.43
N ALA A 396 49.52 -2.43 15.29
CA ALA A 396 48.36 -1.74 15.86
C ALA A 396 47.24 -2.75 16.11
N ASN A 397 46.29 -2.40 17.00
CA ASN A 397 45.06 -3.16 17.16
C ASN A 397 43.85 -2.24 17.39
N LEU A 398 42.66 -2.77 17.10
CA LEU A 398 41.39 -2.13 17.34
C LEU A 398 40.45 -3.10 18.03
N THR A 399 39.73 -2.63 19.05
CA THR A 399 38.60 -3.37 19.59
C THR A 399 37.34 -2.89 18.88
N ASN A 400 36.76 -3.75 18.04
CA ASN A 400 35.56 -3.42 17.26
C ASN A 400 34.30 -3.46 18.15
N PHE A 401 34.22 -4.45 19.03
CA PHE A 401 33.26 -4.50 20.15
C PHE A 401 33.82 -5.39 21.27
N SER A 402 33.39 -5.15 22.50
CA SER A 402 33.81 -5.93 23.67
C SER A 402 32.62 -6.30 24.54
N GLY A 403 32.62 -7.55 25.04
CA GLY A 403 31.64 -8.03 26.02
C GLY A 403 30.20 -8.18 25.51
N GLN A 404 29.96 -8.31 24.21
CA GLN A 404 28.63 -8.49 23.65
C GLN A 404 28.02 -9.81 24.13
N VAL A 405 26.96 -9.73 24.93
CA VAL A 405 26.33 -10.90 25.53
C VAL A 405 25.38 -11.59 24.54
N VAL A 406 25.72 -12.81 24.13
CA VAL A 406 24.87 -13.68 23.33
C VAL A 406 24.09 -14.61 24.26
N ASP A 407 22.75 -14.58 24.18
CA ASP A 407 21.89 -15.43 24.99
C ASP A 407 22.13 -16.93 24.72
N ALA A 408 21.79 -17.77 25.70
CA ALA A 408 21.93 -19.22 25.57
C ALA A 408 21.17 -19.75 24.35
N LYS A 409 21.80 -20.58 23.51
CA LYS A 409 21.20 -21.16 22.29
C LYS A 409 20.71 -20.12 21.27
N ALA A 410 21.26 -18.90 21.28
CA ALA A 410 20.88 -17.82 20.38
C ALA A 410 21.99 -17.49 19.36
N ASP A 411 21.56 -16.86 18.27
CA ASP A 411 22.43 -16.33 17.22
C ASP A 411 22.62 -14.82 17.39
N PHE A 412 23.84 -14.35 17.18
CA PHE A 412 24.23 -12.94 17.13
C PHE A 412 24.85 -12.66 15.77
N LYS A 413 24.15 -11.87 14.95
CA LYS A 413 24.67 -11.41 13.66
C LYS A 413 25.40 -10.10 13.88
N TYR A 414 26.59 -9.98 13.32
CA TYR A 414 27.39 -8.78 13.42
C TYR A 414 27.88 -8.33 12.06
N HIS A 415 27.85 -7.01 11.85
CA HIS A 415 28.35 -6.34 10.67
C HIS A 415 29.02 -5.04 11.13
N THR A 416 30.29 -4.87 10.80
CA THR A 416 31.04 -3.65 11.14
C THR A 416 32.12 -3.35 10.11
N LYS A 417 32.76 -2.20 10.29
CA LYS A 417 33.93 -1.77 9.52
C LYS A 417 35.22 -2.04 10.28
N ILE A 418 36.22 -2.49 9.56
CA ILE A 418 37.61 -2.54 9.97
C ILE A 418 38.32 -1.36 9.28
N ALA A 419 38.94 -0.51 10.08
CA ALA A 419 39.63 0.66 9.56
C ALA A 419 40.91 0.27 8.79
N LYS A 420 41.26 1.07 7.79
CA LYS A 420 42.47 0.86 6.98
C LYS A 420 43.76 0.96 7.80
N PRO A 421 44.75 0.09 7.54
CA PRO A 421 46.04 0.12 8.24
C PRO A 421 46.78 1.46 8.17
N LEU A 422 46.67 2.20 7.05
CA LEU A 422 47.34 3.49 6.84
C LEU A 422 47.07 4.52 7.94
N ASN A 423 45.86 4.53 8.49
CA ASN A 423 45.46 5.51 9.50
C ASN A 423 45.85 5.10 10.93
N LEU A 424 46.35 3.88 11.11
CA LEU A 424 46.51 3.25 12.41
C LEU A 424 47.97 2.89 12.73
N VAL A 425 48.77 2.59 11.71
CA VAL A 425 50.16 2.13 11.86
C VAL A 425 51.12 3.23 11.42
N THR A 426 52.14 3.51 12.24
CA THR A 426 53.14 4.55 11.98
C THR A 426 53.93 4.33 10.68
N ASN A 427 54.19 3.06 10.34
CA ASN A 427 54.79 2.67 9.06
C ASN A 427 53.95 1.57 8.42
N VAL A 428 53.00 1.98 7.58
CA VAL A 428 52.03 1.08 6.94
C VAL A 428 52.68 -0.03 6.11
N ASN A 429 53.88 0.20 5.57
CA ASN A 429 54.61 -0.77 4.75
C ASN A 429 55.19 -1.95 5.55
N GLN A 430 55.13 -1.90 6.90
CA GLN A 430 55.52 -3.03 7.75
C GLN A 430 54.37 -4.01 7.99
N VAL A 431 53.14 -3.66 7.63
CA VAL A 431 51.97 -4.53 7.79
C VAL A 431 52.02 -5.63 6.72
N ASP A 432 52.05 -6.88 7.16
CA ASP A 432 52.09 -8.08 6.32
C ASP A 432 50.74 -8.79 6.23
N HIS A 433 50.01 -8.86 7.34
CA HIS A 433 48.67 -9.46 7.40
C HIS A 433 47.81 -8.79 8.48
N VAL A 434 46.51 -9.06 8.42
CA VAL A 434 45.53 -8.59 9.39
C VAL A 434 44.79 -9.79 9.97
N ASP A 435 44.71 -9.84 11.30
CA ASP A 435 43.96 -10.86 12.04
C ASP A 435 42.67 -10.27 12.56
N VAL A 436 41.54 -10.86 12.13
CA VAL A 436 40.22 -10.56 12.67
C VAL A 436 39.84 -11.63 13.66
N ILE A 437 39.68 -11.23 14.91
CA ILE A 437 39.61 -12.14 16.03
C ILE A 437 38.26 -12.02 16.71
N VAL A 438 37.61 -13.16 16.96
CA VAL A 438 36.35 -13.25 17.71
C VAL A 438 36.51 -14.25 18.85
N TYR A 439 36.38 -13.80 20.11
CA TYR A 439 36.64 -14.63 21.29
C TYR A 439 35.68 -14.36 22.46
N SER A 440 35.63 -15.31 23.41
CA SER A 440 35.00 -15.10 24.72
C SER A 440 36.05 -14.84 25.80
N GLU A 441 35.78 -13.88 26.67
CA GLU A 441 36.60 -13.57 27.85
C GLU A 441 36.35 -14.51 29.03
N ARG A 442 35.35 -15.39 28.93
CA ARG A 442 35.05 -16.34 30.01
C ARG A 442 36.18 -17.37 30.17
N PRO A 443 36.55 -17.70 31.42
CA PRO A 443 37.45 -18.79 31.68
C PRO A 443 36.75 -20.15 31.50
N ASP A 444 35.45 -20.24 31.78
CA ASP A 444 34.65 -21.47 31.80
C ASP A 444 33.55 -21.50 30.72
N ASN A 445 33.07 -22.71 30.38
CA ASN A 445 31.89 -22.91 29.52
C ASN A 445 31.92 -22.16 28.17
N VAL A 446 33.06 -22.17 27.47
CA VAL A 446 33.15 -21.56 26.13
C VAL A 446 32.76 -22.60 25.08
N ASP A 447 31.61 -22.42 24.41
CA ASP A 447 31.20 -23.20 23.23
C ASP A 447 30.35 -22.31 22.30
N PHE A 448 30.95 -21.75 21.25
CA PHE A 448 30.24 -21.03 20.20
C PHE A 448 30.66 -21.42 18.79
N GLY A 449 29.71 -21.29 17.86
CA GLY A 449 29.96 -21.38 16.43
C GLY A 449 30.11 -20.02 15.77
N LEU A 450 30.91 -19.95 14.71
CA LEU A 450 31.04 -18.84 13.77
C LEU A 450 30.66 -19.34 12.37
N ALA A 451 29.80 -18.60 11.66
CA ALA A 451 29.37 -18.90 10.29
C ALA A 451 29.30 -17.63 9.44
N ASN A 452 29.32 -17.80 8.11
CA ASN A 452 29.20 -16.71 7.11
C ASN A 452 30.17 -15.54 7.35
N MET A 453 31.42 -15.84 7.70
CA MET A 453 32.41 -14.78 7.85
C MET A 453 32.90 -14.32 6.48
N MET A 454 32.62 -13.07 6.14
CA MET A 454 33.24 -12.42 4.98
C MET A 454 33.92 -11.13 5.39
N ILE A 455 35.08 -10.87 4.79
CA ILE A 455 35.85 -9.63 4.94
C ILE A 455 36.03 -9.10 3.54
N GLU A 456 35.41 -7.98 3.21
CA GLU A 456 35.37 -7.48 1.85
C GLU A 456 35.94 -6.06 1.81
N ASN A 457 36.54 -5.71 0.67
CA ASN A 457 36.90 -4.32 0.44
C ASN A 457 35.61 -3.48 0.43
N ILE A 458 35.60 -2.36 1.15
CA ILE A 458 34.58 -1.34 0.91
C ILE A 458 34.93 -0.66 -0.40
N TYR A 459 34.47 -1.22 -1.53
CA TYR A 459 34.54 -0.49 -2.79
C TYR A 459 33.70 0.77 -2.66
N PHE A 460 34.35 1.90 -2.93
CA PHE A 460 33.63 3.09 -3.35
C PHE A 460 32.87 2.72 -4.63
N ASN A 461 31.57 2.51 -4.49
CA ASN A 461 30.65 2.55 -5.62
C ASN A 461 30.99 3.84 -6.39
N GLN A 462 31.08 3.86 -7.72
CA GLN A 462 31.24 5.16 -8.41
C GLN A 462 30.10 6.12 -8.05
N LYS A 463 28.94 5.57 -7.63
CA LYS A 463 27.85 6.30 -6.98
C LYS A 463 28.16 6.87 -5.60
N ASP A 464 29.08 6.29 -4.83
CA ASP A 464 29.57 6.77 -3.53
C ASP A 464 30.86 7.59 -3.64
N LEU A 465 31.66 7.43 -4.70
CA LEU A 465 32.66 8.43 -5.08
C LEU A 465 31.96 9.71 -5.53
N LEU A 466 30.83 9.58 -6.19
CA LEU A 466 29.92 10.69 -6.44
C LEU A 466 29.26 11.10 -5.11
N ALA A 467 28.50 10.26 -4.42
CA ALA A 467 27.70 10.65 -3.25
C ALA A 467 28.51 11.10 -2.01
N ASN A 468 29.71 10.56 -1.77
CA ASN A 468 30.61 11.09 -0.75
C ASN A 468 31.33 12.36 -1.23
N THR A 469 31.59 12.58 -2.51
CA THR A 469 32.07 13.91 -2.97
C THR A 469 30.94 14.94 -3.03
N TYR A 470 29.68 14.50 -3.11
CA TYR A 470 28.47 15.34 -3.06
C TYR A 470 27.97 15.62 -1.63
N ARG A 471 28.41 14.87 -0.61
CA ARG A 471 27.98 15.02 0.80
C ARG A 471 29.09 15.22 1.83
N SER A 472 30.35 14.97 1.48
CA SER A 472 31.47 15.33 2.36
C SER A 472 31.64 16.82 2.35
N ASN A 473 31.90 17.38 3.53
CA ASN A 473 32.40 18.72 3.62
C ASN A 473 33.75 18.81 2.87
N LEU A 474 33.79 19.60 1.80
CA LEU A 474 34.98 19.86 0.97
C LEU A 474 36.04 20.69 1.71
N LEU A 475 35.74 21.12 2.96
CA LEU A 475 36.70 21.67 3.89
C LEU A 475 37.30 20.53 4.73
N ASN A 476 38.62 20.35 4.63
CA ASN A 476 39.37 19.37 5.43
C ASN A 476 39.30 19.63 6.96
N ASN A 477 38.92 20.85 7.36
CA ASN A 477 38.91 21.32 8.74
C ASN A 477 37.59 22.08 9.04
N ALA A 478 36.49 21.33 9.19
CA ALA A 478 35.12 21.84 9.29
C ALA A 478 34.84 22.71 10.53
N ASP A 479 35.50 22.41 11.64
CA ASP A 479 35.42 23.17 12.89
C ASP A 479 36.38 24.36 12.91
N LEU A 480 37.19 24.51 11.85
CA LEU A 480 38.16 25.58 11.62
C LEU A 480 39.28 25.63 12.68
N MET A 481 39.58 24.51 13.35
CA MET A 481 40.52 24.44 14.48
C MET A 481 41.98 24.15 14.10
N GLU A 482 42.26 23.49 12.97
CA GLU A 482 43.63 23.25 12.48
C GLU A 482 44.34 24.50 11.90
N ALA A 483 45.67 24.46 11.84
CA ALA A 483 46.54 25.55 11.40
C ALA A 483 46.27 25.96 9.93
N GLY A 484 45.87 27.23 9.72
CA GLY A 484 45.64 27.80 8.38
C GLY A 484 44.61 28.93 8.33
N ASN A 485 43.70 29.00 9.31
CA ASN A 485 42.73 30.09 9.45
C ASN A 485 43.41 31.31 10.11
N SER A 486 43.20 32.50 9.54
CA SER A 486 43.82 33.74 10.01
C SER A 486 42.84 34.91 9.86
N PRO A 487 43.02 36.00 10.63
CA PRO A 487 42.27 37.23 10.38
C PRO A 487 42.47 37.66 8.92
N TYR A 488 41.40 38.15 8.29
CA TYR A 488 41.45 38.68 6.94
C TYR A 488 42.37 39.91 6.86
N VAL A 489 42.23 40.83 7.81
CA VAL A 489 43.15 41.95 8.01
C VAL A 489 44.05 41.64 9.19
N LYS A 490 45.32 41.36 8.92
CA LYS A 490 46.34 41.19 9.94
C LYS A 490 47.04 42.54 10.18
N ASN A 491 46.61 43.27 11.19
CA ASN A 491 47.34 44.43 11.74
C ASN A 491 47.68 44.15 13.22
N SER A 492 48.51 44.99 13.85
CA SER A 492 48.94 44.80 15.25
C SER A 492 47.81 44.79 16.30
N ASN A 493 46.59 45.17 15.91
CA ASN A 493 45.41 45.34 16.79
C ASN A 493 44.24 44.40 16.45
N VAL A 494 44.45 43.45 15.53
CA VAL A 494 43.48 42.40 15.19
C VAL A 494 44.11 41.05 15.49
N ASN A 495 43.53 40.34 16.47
CA ASN A 495 43.99 39.04 16.93
C ASN A 495 42.96 37.95 16.57
N SER A 496 43.46 36.73 16.40
CA SER A 496 42.64 35.52 16.33
C SER A 496 43.01 34.58 17.47
N TYR A 497 42.03 33.93 18.05
CA TYR A 497 42.25 32.90 19.07
C TYR A 497 41.18 31.81 19.01
N GLN A 498 41.53 30.64 19.52
CA GLN A 498 40.59 29.54 19.71
C GLN A 498 39.81 29.77 21.01
N LYS A 499 38.48 29.67 20.96
CA LYS A 499 37.63 29.70 22.15
C LYS A 499 37.04 28.33 22.40
N PHE A 500 37.48 27.71 23.48
CA PHE A 500 36.95 26.44 23.93
C PHE A 500 35.62 26.64 24.65
N ASN A 501 34.59 25.93 24.20
CA ASN A 501 33.32 25.76 24.89
C ASN A 501 32.49 27.05 25.11
N TRP A 502 31.98 27.62 24.01
CA TRP A 502 30.93 28.65 24.02
C TRP A 502 29.69 28.12 23.30
N HIS A 503 28.52 28.23 23.94
CA HIS A 503 27.27 27.59 23.48
C HIS A 503 27.40 26.06 23.23
N GLY A 504 28.31 25.39 23.96
CA GLY A 504 28.54 23.94 23.83
C GLY A 504 29.37 23.53 22.61
N ARG A 505 30.06 24.47 21.94
CA ARG A 505 30.89 24.22 20.75
C ARG A 505 32.26 24.92 20.87
N ASN A 506 33.19 24.50 20.02
CA ASN A 506 34.48 25.16 19.82
C ASN A 506 34.36 26.18 18.68
N TRP A 507 34.90 27.38 18.88
CA TRP A 507 34.80 28.49 17.94
C TRP A 507 36.16 29.07 17.60
N PHE A 508 36.34 29.44 16.33
CA PHE A 508 37.41 30.32 15.89
C PHE A 508 36.95 31.76 16.02
N GLU A 509 37.59 32.55 16.89
CA GLU A 509 37.22 33.93 17.20
C GLU A 509 38.24 34.91 16.62
N VAL A 510 37.74 35.96 15.96
CA VAL A 510 38.52 37.11 15.52
C VAL A 510 38.06 38.35 16.25
N VAL A 511 38.98 38.95 17.01
CA VAL A 511 38.74 40.19 17.74
C VAL A 511 39.64 41.30 17.24
N GLY A 512 39.01 42.40 16.84
CA GLY A 512 39.66 43.67 16.57
C GLY A 512 39.38 44.66 17.67
N THR A 513 40.43 45.21 18.29
CA THR A 513 40.31 46.17 19.40
C THR A 513 40.64 47.60 19.02
N ASP A 514 41.02 47.86 17.75
CA ASP A 514 41.18 49.23 17.26
C ASP A 514 39.84 49.81 16.79
N ASN A 515 39.69 51.13 16.86
CA ASN A 515 38.50 51.85 16.40
C ASN A 515 38.71 52.58 15.06
N THR A 516 39.76 52.22 14.32
CA THR A 516 40.20 52.95 13.11
C THR A 516 40.19 52.10 11.84
N THR A 517 40.22 50.77 11.96
CA THR A 517 40.36 49.86 10.81
C THR A 517 38.99 49.23 10.49
N ALA A 518 38.47 49.45 9.29
CA ALA A 518 37.26 48.77 8.80
C ALA A 518 37.59 47.38 8.18
N TYR A 519 36.56 46.60 7.84
CA TYR A 519 36.67 45.31 7.13
C TYR A 519 37.43 44.22 7.90
N LYS A 520 37.30 44.20 9.22
CA LYS A 520 37.88 43.16 10.09
C LYS A 520 37.03 41.89 10.03
N GLY A 521 37.67 40.72 10.04
CA GLY A 521 36.98 39.44 10.07
C GLY A 521 37.88 38.25 9.75
N PHE A 522 37.31 37.16 9.27
CA PHE A 522 38.02 35.89 9.04
C PHE A 522 37.90 35.42 7.60
N LYS A 523 38.75 34.45 7.22
CA LYS A 523 38.70 33.79 5.91
C LYS A 523 38.69 32.27 6.05
N ILE A 524 38.00 31.61 5.13
CA ILE A 524 37.88 30.16 5.02
C ILE A 524 38.55 29.73 3.70
N PRO A 525 39.80 29.24 3.74
CA PRO A 525 40.52 28.80 2.54
C PRO A 525 40.13 27.37 2.12
N TYR A 526 40.18 27.10 0.81
CA TYR A 526 40.02 25.75 0.24
C TYR A 526 40.86 25.59 -1.04
N SER A 527 41.38 24.38 -1.28
CA SER A 527 42.21 24.06 -2.45
C SER A 527 41.35 23.77 -3.68
N LEU A 528 41.74 24.29 -4.84
CA LEU A 528 41.15 24.01 -6.16
C LEU A 528 42.11 23.18 -7.03
N SER A 529 43.10 22.51 -6.45
CA SER A 529 44.14 21.76 -7.18
C SER A 529 44.21 20.28 -6.74
N GLY A 530 44.78 19.42 -7.59
CA GLY A 530 44.81 17.98 -7.36
C GLY A 530 43.43 17.34 -7.47
N ASN A 531 43.02 16.54 -6.48
CA ASN A 531 41.70 15.88 -6.44
C ASN A 531 40.51 16.85 -6.40
N ASN A 532 40.78 18.15 -6.18
CA ASN A 532 39.78 19.20 -6.02
C ASN A 532 39.59 20.08 -7.28
N ASP A 533 40.25 19.77 -8.39
CA ASP A 533 40.25 20.59 -9.62
C ASP A 533 38.84 20.74 -10.24
N PHE A 534 37.95 19.77 -10.01
CA PHE A 534 36.56 19.82 -10.45
C PHE A 534 35.78 21.03 -9.89
N MET A 535 36.17 21.55 -8.72
CA MET A 535 35.53 22.71 -8.09
C MET A 535 35.71 24.00 -8.88
N LYS A 536 36.64 24.03 -9.85
CA LYS A 536 36.77 25.15 -10.80
C LYS A 536 35.57 25.28 -11.73
N TYR A 537 34.81 24.20 -11.91
CA TYR A 537 33.77 24.06 -12.94
C TYR A 537 32.35 24.00 -12.37
N CYS A 538 32.18 23.95 -11.05
CA CYS A 538 30.86 23.85 -10.41
C CYS A 538 30.69 24.85 -9.27
N ASP A 539 29.53 25.52 -9.25
CA ASP A 539 29.15 26.33 -8.10
C ASP A 539 29.09 25.45 -6.84
N LEU A 540 29.36 26.02 -5.66
CA LEU A 540 29.38 25.34 -4.38
C LEU A 540 28.39 25.98 -3.41
N ASN A 541 27.88 25.23 -2.45
CA ASN A 541 27.13 25.71 -1.30
C ASN A 541 28.05 25.79 -0.08
N LEU A 542 28.19 26.97 0.52
CA LEU A 542 28.89 27.19 1.78
C LEU A 542 27.86 27.44 2.90
N ARG A 543 27.98 26.71 4.01
CA ARG A 543 27.09 26.78 5.18
C ARG A 543 27.88 26.90 6.48
N PRO A 544 28.34 28.10 6.87
CA PRO A 544 29.00 28.32 8.15
C PRO A 544 27.99 28.65 9.26
N LEU A 545 28.34 28.29 10.50
CA LEU A 545 27.71 28.84 11.69
C LEU A 545 28.54 30.04 12.16
N ILE A 546 27.93 31.22 12.20
CA ILE A 546 28.61 32.47 12.56
C ILE A 546 27.90 33.10 13.75
N ALA A 547 28.66 33.69 14.66
CA ALA A 547 28.14 34.46 15.78
C ALA A 547 28.99 35.72 16.02
N SER A 548 28.47 36.61 16.84
CA SER A 548 29.13 37.84 17.28
C SER A 548 28.70 38.13 18.71
N THR A 549 29.57 38.71 19.54
CA THR A 549 29.17 39.15 20.90
C THR A 549 28.41 40.49 20.89
N THR A 550 28.41 41.19 19.75
CA THR A 550 27.71 42.47 19.54
C THR A 550 26.82 42.43 18.29
N ASP A 551 25.80 43.28 18.23
CA ASP A 551 25.00 43.42 17.01
C ASP A 551 25.89 43.99 15.90
N THR A 552 26.00 43.28 14.78
CA THR A 552 26.89 43.69 13.68
C THR A 552 26.36 43.24 12.33
N THR A 553 26.88 43.85 11.28
CA THR A 553 26.62 43.46 9.90
C THR A 553 27.90 42.91 9.30
N VAL A 554 27.79 41.77 8.62
CA VAL A 554 28.90 41.05 7.99
C VAL A 554 28.65 40.92 6.49
N GLN A 555 29.69 41.11 5.68
CA GLN A 555 29.70 40.88 4.25
C GLN A 555 30.51 39.63 3.92
N ALA A 556 30.09 38.86 2.91
CA ALA A 556 30.84 37.71 2.40
C ALA A 556 31.31 37.93 0.95
N THR A 557 32.59 37.60 0.69
CA THR A 557 33.25 37.73 -0.62
C THR A 557 34.09 36.49 -0.89
N VAL A 558 34.11 35.98 -2.12
CA VAL A 558 35.04 34.92 -2.54
C VAL A 558 36.24 35.51 -3.28
N HIS A 559 37.45 35.05 -2.95
CA HIS A 559 38.69 35.36 -3.66
C HIS A 559 39.22 34.11 -4.37
N TYR A 560 39.60 34.24 -5.64
CA TYR A 560 40.32 33.21 -6.41
C TYR A 560 41.81 33.56 -6.47
N LEU A 561 42.69 32.61 -6.14
CA LEU A 561 44.12 32.85 -5.99
C LEU A 561 44.97 32.04 -6.98
N ALA A 562 46.08 32.67 -7.39
CA ALA A 562 47.17 32.02 -8.11
C ALA A 562 48.11 31.25 -7.17
N SER A 563 49.03 30.46 -7.73
CA SER A 563 49.98 29.63 -6.97
C SER A 563 50.95 30.41 -6.09
N ASP A 564 51.16 31.70 -6.38
CA ASP A 564 51.94 32.65 -5.59
C ASP A 564 51.12 33.32 -4.47
N GLY A 565 49.83 33.01 -4.33
CA GLY A 565 48.92 33.61 -3.34
C GLY A 565 48.34 34.96 -3.75
N ARG A 566 48.57 35.42 -4.99
CA ARG A 566 47.96 36.66 -5.51
C ARG A 566 46.46 36.47 -5.77
N ILE A 567 45.64 37.40 -5.28
CA ILE A 567 44.19 37.45 -5.60
C ILE A 567 44.05 37.83 -7.08
N LEU A 568 43.50 36.92 -7.86
CA LEU A 568 43.19 37.15 -9.27
C LEU A 568 41.86 37.90 -9.41
N ILE A 569 40.85 37.51 -8.63
CA ILE A 569 39.52 38.14 -8.60
C ILE A 569 38.94 38.09 -7.19
N ASN A 570 38.23 39.15 -6.81
CA ASN A 570 37.28 39.16 -5.70
C ASN A 570 35.84 39.25 -6.24
N LYS A 571 34.91 38.52 -5.63
CA LYS A 571 33.50 38.55 -6.02
C LYS A 571 32.60 38.61 -4.78
N PRO A 572 31.80 39.68 -4.60
CA PRO A 572 30.80 39.74 -3.54
C PRO A 572 29.73 38.66 -3.71
N MET A 573 29.31 38.03 -2.61
CA MET A 573 28.34 36.94 -2.61
C MET A 573 26.88 37.40 -2.37
N GLY A 574 26.61 38.70 -2.56
CA GLY A 574 25.26 39.22 -2.82
C GLY A 574 24.44 39.78 -1.65
N THR A 575 24.85 39.69 -0.38
CA THR A 575 24.09 40.27 0.74
C THR A 575 24.97 40.65 1.94
N HIS A 576 24.51 41.66 2.70
CA HIS A 576 24.97 41.96 4.06
C HIS A 576 24.12 41.17 5.06
N PHE A 577 24.75 40.47 6.00
CA PHE A 577 24.10 39.65 7.03
C PHE A 577 24.11 40.37 8.37
N SER A 578 22.94 40.63 8.93
CA SER A 578 22.84 41.14 10.30
C SER A 578 22.95 40.01 11.30
N LEU A 579 24.00 40.04 12.11
CA LEU A 579 24.22 39.16 13.25
C LEU A 579 23.73 39.87 14.51
N ARG A 580 22.94 39.17 15.33
CA ARG A 580 22.56 39.65 16.65
C ARG A 580 23.56 39.18 17.70
N ALA A 581 23.81 40.02 18.69
CA ALA A 581 24.67 39.74 19.82
C ALA A 581 24.32 38.40 20.48
N ASN A 582 25.33 37.54 20.63
CA ASN A 582 25.27 36.22 21.24
C ASN A 582 24.21 35.28 20.61
N LYS A 583 23.97 35.39 19.30
CA LYS A 583 23.10 34.49 18.55
C LYS A 583 23.84 33.78 17.42
N ASP A 584 23.82 32.46 17.48
CA ASP A 584 24.29 31.58 16.42
C ASP A 584 23.43 31.79 15.17
N THR A 585 24.08 32.16 14.07
CA THR A 585 23.44 32.43 12.79
C THR A 585 24.04 31.51 11.73
N ARG A 586 23.23 30.59 11.22
CA ARG A 586 23.65 29.70 10.12
C ARG A 586 23.40 30.41 8.79
N LEU A 587 24.47 30.59 8.02
CA LEU A 587 24.36 31.17 6.67
C LEU A 587 24.28 30.08 5.61
N LYS A 588 23.68 30.40 4.46
CA LYS A 588 23.65 29.55 3.28
C LYS A 588 24.03 30.41 2.07
N LEU A 589 25.25 30.24 1.59
CA LEU A 589 25.84 31.04 0.54
C LEU A 589 26.16 30.17 -0.68
N VAL A 590 26.05 30.77 -1.86
CA VAL A 590 26.49 30.14 -3.11
C VAL A 590 27.84 30.71 -3.52
N VAL A 591 28.85 29.86 -3.57
CA VAL A 591 30.18 30.17 -4.10
C VAL A 591 30.17 29.85 -5.58
N GLN A 592 30.15 30.88 -6.43
CA GLN A 592 30.10 30.72 -7.89
C GLN A 592 31.42 30.15 -8.42
N SER A 593 31.41 29.14 -9.27
CA SER A 593 32.65 28.58 -9.82
C SER A 593 33.50 29.61 -10.57
N PRO A 594 34.83 29.46 -10.59
CA PRO A 594 35.70 30.19 -11.51
C PRO A 594 35.24 30.16 -12.97
N PHE A 595 34.75 29.00 -13.43
CA PHE A 595 34.24 28.82 -14.80
C PHE A 595 32.98 29.66 -15.06
N SER A 596 32.02 29.69 -14.12
CA SER A 596 30.80 30.49 -14.23
C SER A 596 31.05 32.00 -14.13
N GLN A 597 32.27 32.40 -13.76
CA GLN A 597 32.77 33.77 -13.83
C GLN A 597 33.63 34.05 -15.08
N SER A 598 33.71 33.11 -16.03
CA SER A 598 34.47 33.21 -17.29
C SER A 598 35.98 33.43 -17.10
N LEU A 599 36.59 32.77 -16.12
CA LEU A 599 38.00 32.98 -15.76
C LEU A 599 38.97 32.01 -16.45
N ASP A 600 40.22 32.45 -16.60
CA ASP A 600 41.33 31.57 -17.02
C ASP A 600 41.67 30.60 -15.88
N LEU A 601 41.14 29.38 -16.02
CA LEU A 601 41.23 28.31 -15.02
C LEU A 601 42.64 27.77 -14.83
N THR A 602 43.55 28.04 -15.77
CA THR A 602 44.93 27.56 -15.73
C THR A 602 45.76 28.30 -14.67
N GLN A 603 45.33 29.49 -14.28
CA GLN A 603 46.04 30.35 -13.33
C GLN A 603 45.56 30.19 -11.88
N ILE A 604 44.45 29.48 -11.65
CA ILE A 604 43.79 29.39 -10.34
C ILE A 604 44.17 28.07 -9.66
N VAL A 605 44.64 28.11 -8.41
CA VAL A 605 45.00 26.89 -7.65
C VAL A 605 44.27 26.75 -6.32
N SER A 606 43.72 27.83 -5.77
CA SER A 606 42.99 27.85 -4.51
C SER A 606 41.99 29.01 -4.47
N ALA A 607 41.10 28.97 -3.49
CA ALA A 607 40.13 30.02 -3.22
C ALA A 607 39.92 30.22 -1.72
N GLU A 608 39.44 31.38 -1.32
CA GLU A 608 39.06 31.68 0.06
C GLU A 608 37.74 32.44 0.10
N VAL A 609 36.87 32.11 1.06
CA VAL A 609 35.67 32.92 1.35
C VAL A 609 35.94 33.78 2.58
N VAL A 610 35.81 35.08 2.40
CA VAL A 610 36.12 36.10 3.40
C VAL A 610 34.83 36.68 3.97
N PHE A 611 34.71 36.65 5.30
CA PHE A 611 33.65 37.29 6.05
C PHE A 611 34.22 38.49 6.78
N MET A 612 33.67 39.69 6.53
CA MET A 612 34.20 40.95 7.06
C MET A 612 33.09 41.85 7.57
N SER A 613 33.33 42.55 8.68
CA SER A 613 32.45 43.61 9.17
C SER A 613 32.95 44.96 8.71
N GLU A 614 32.04 45.81 8.21
CA GLU A 614 32.36 47.18 7.78
C GLU A 614 32.56 48.16 8.95
N ARG A 615 32.36 47.69 10.18
CA ARG A 615 32.55 48.47 11.40
C ARG A 615 34.01 48.89 11.56
N THR A 616 34.21 50.16 11.90
CA THR A 616 35.53 50.69 12.25
C THR A 616 35.87 50.46 13.73
N ASP A 617 34.87 50.31 14.60
CA ASP A 617 35.01 50.05 16.02
C ASP A 617 35.30 48.56 16.35
N ASN A 618 35.21 48.18 17.62
CA ASN A 618 35.51 46.81 18.06
C ASN A 618 34.67 45.78 17.30
N VAL A 619 35.32 44.77 16.74
CA VAL A 619 34.69 43.64 16.03
C VAL A 619 35.01 42.36 16.78
N ASP A 620 34.01 41.52 16.99
CA ASP A 620 34.14 40.18 17.55
C ASP A 620 33.28 39.22 16.72
N LEU A 621 33.94 38.40 15.89
CA LEU A 621 33.29 37.47 14.99
C LEU A 621 33.76 36.05 15.28
N LEU A 622 32.81 35.15 15.42
CA LEU A 622 33.04 33.74 15.70
C LEU A 622 32.51 32.90 14.56
N VAL A 623 33.25 31.86 14.19
CA VAL A 623 32.83 30.89 13.16
C VAL A 623 33.16 29.46 13.58
N THR A 624 32.27 28.54 13.22
CA THR A 624 32.45 27.09 13.38
C THR A 624 31.52 26.34 12.41
N ASP A 625 31.60 25.01 12.41
CA ASP A 625 30.74 24.10 11.64
C ASP A 625 30.58 24.50 10.16
N ALA A 626 31.66 24.96 9.53
CA ALA A 626 31.61 25.40 8.14
C ALA A 626 31.54 24.20 7.22
N ILE A 627 30.49 24.13 6.38
CA ILE A 627 30.32 23.07 5.38
C ILE A 627 30.40 23.67 3.98
N LEU A 628 31.36 23.22 3.17
CA LEU A 628 31.43 23.51 1.72
C LEU A 628 31.05 22.24 0.96
N ALA A 629 30.10 22.31 0.05
CA ALA A 629 29.66 21.16 -0.75
C ALA A 629 29.34 21.59 -2.18
N LYS A 630 29.34 20.66 -3.13
CA LYS A 630 28.93 20.96 -4.51
C LYS A 630 27.46 21.43 -4.57
N ARG A 631 27.15 22.35 -5.48
CA ARG A 631 25.77 22.78 -5.75
C ARG A 631 25.08 21.69 -6.56
N ASP A 632 24.28 20.86 -5.90
CA ASP A 632 23.44 19.86 -6.56
C ASP A 632 22.25 20.55 -7.21
N ASP A 633 22.28 20.73 -8.54
CA ASP A 633 21.13 21.22 -9.30
C ASP A 633 19.96 20.20 -9.36
N ALA A 634 20.05 19.07 -8.64
CA ALA A 634 19.03 18.02 -8.60
C ALA A 634 18.62 17.52 -7.20
N LEU A 635 19.28 17.94 -6.11
CA LEU A 635 18.95 17.49 -4.75
C LEU A 635 19.05 18.66 -3.77
N ILE A 636 18.08 19.56 -3.84
CA ILE A 636 17.77 20.42 -2.70
C ILE A 636 17.39 19.51 -1.54
N ASP A 637 17.98 19.76 -0.39
CA ASP A 637 17.59 19.24 0.91
C ASP A 637 16.12 19.62 1.20
N PHE A 638 15.18 18.76 0.79
CA PHE A 638 13.73 18.97 0.88
C PHE A 638 13.14 18.57 2.24
N SER A 639 13.98 18.36 3.26
CA SER A 639 13.52 18.07 4.61
C SER A 639 13.17 19.34 5.41
N GLU A 640 13.67 20.52 5.02
CA GLU A 640 13.50 21.76 5.80
C GLU A 640 12.54 22.80 5.19
N SER A 641 12.01 22.64 3.97
CA SER A 641 11.16 23.68 3.34
C SER A 641 9.66 23.62 3.71
N LYS A 642 9.28 22.97 4.82
CA LYS A 642 7.88 22.93 5.28
C LYS A 642 7.41 24.20 6.00
N SER A 643 8.22 25.25 6.16
CA SER A 643 7.90 26.34 7.11
C SER A 643 7.94 27.77 6.57
N ALA A 644 8.35 28.03 5.32
CA ALA A 644 8.32 29.40 4.78
C ALA A 644 6.97 29.71 4.11
N ASN A 645 6.20 30.59 4.72
CA ASN A 645 5.00 31.17 4.11
C ASN A 645 5.43 32.16 3.01
N TYR A 646 4.97 31.97 1.76
CA TYR A 646 5.33 32.85 0.63
C TYR A 646 4.65 34.22 0.67
N VAL A 647 3.68 34.40 1.56
CA VAL A 647 3.10 35.72 1.83
C VAL A 647 4.07 36.46 2.75
N GLN A 648 4.73 37.51 2.23
CA GLN A 648 5.70 38.32 2.99
C GLN A 648 5.09 39.00 4.22
N ASN A 649 3.76 39.13 4.28
CA ASN A 649 3.02 39.69 5.41
C ASN A 649 1.74 38.88 5.72
N PRO A 650 1.88 37.68 6.33
CA PRO A 650 0.76 36.73 6.56
C PRO A 650 -0.41 37.32 7.34
N ASP A 651 -0.08 38.21 8.27
CA ASP A 651 -1.00 38.84 9.21
C ASP A 651 -1.51 40.21 8.69
N LEU A 652 -1.07 40.61 7.48
CA LEU A 652 -1.48 41.83 6.77
C LEU A 652 -1.23 43.14 7.56
N VAL A 653 -0.13 43.22 8.34
CA VAL A 653 0.10 44.23 9.42
C VAL A 653 0.77 45.55 8.96
N SER A 654 1.23 45.71 7.72
CA SER A 654 1.97 46.91 7.28
C SER A 654 1.78 47.27 5.79
N TYR A 655 1.94 48.57 5.49
CA TYR A 655 1.63 49.29 4.24
C TYR A 655 2.35 48.80 2.95
N SER A 656 2.00 47.61 2.45
CA SER A 656 2.22 47.25 1.05
C SER A 656 1.04 46.51 0.40
N ASN A 657 -0.10 46.39 1.08
CA ASN A 657 -1.26 45.67 0.58
C ASN A 657 -2.26 46.63 -0.09
N THR A 658 -2.54 46.39 -1.36
CA THR A 658 -3.46 47.18 -2.18
C THR A 658 -4.90 46.67 -2.02
N PRO A 659 -5.89 47.55 -1.78
CA PRO A 659 -7.30 47.22 -1.97
C PRO A 659 -7.53 46.74 -3.41
N TYR A 660 -8.22 45.62 -3.59
CA TYR A 660 -8.57 45.14 -4.93
C TYR A 660 -9.71 46.00 -5.51
N TYR A 661 -9.45 46.68 -6.63
CA TYR A 661 -10.38 47.64 -7.23
C TYR A 661 -11.46 46.98 -8.11
N GLY A 662 -12.71 47.34 -7.79
CA GLY A 662 -13.68 47.88 -8.75
C GLY A 662 -14.40 49.02 -8.03
N VAL A 663 -14.16 50.28 -8.42
CA VAL A 663 -14.87 51.52 -8.02
C VAL A 663 -15.61 51.55 -6.67
N GLY A 664 -15.00 52.11 -5.61
CA GLY A 664 -15.71 52.52 -4.38
C GLY A 664 -14.97 52.15 -3.09
N LEU A 665 -14.77 53.13 -2.21
CA LEU A 665 -13.85 53.11 -1.04
C LEU A 665 -14.06 51.93 -0.08
N VAL A 666 -13.21 50.89 -0.18
CA VAL A 666 -12.95 49.98 0.95
C VAL A 666 -11.94 50.68 1.88
N LYS A 667 -12.36 51.07 3.09
CA LYS A 667 -11.39 51.42 4.14
C LYS A 667 -10.82 50.13 4.70
N THR A 668 -9.49 50.00 4.67
CA THR A 668 -8.77 48.97 5.41
C THR A 668 -8.23 49.56 6.70
N GLU A 669 -8.64 49.01 7.84
CA GLU A 669 -8.12 49.40 9.15
C GLU A 669 -7.39 48.21 9.78
N TYR A 670 -6.17 48.45 10.25
CA TYR A 670 -5.50 47.51 11.14
C TYR A 670 -6.20 47.54 12.50
N ARG A 671 -6.70 46.40 12.96
CA ARG A 671 -7.31 46.28 14.29
C ARG A 671 -6.49 45.32 15.16
N PRO A 672 -5.59 45.85 16.00
CA PRO A 672 -5.01 45.06 17.06
C PRO A 672 -6.11 44.72 18.09
N GLN A 673 -6.10 43.50 18.62
CA GLN A 673 -6.94 43.02 19.74
C GLN A 673 -8.40 42.59 19.45
N PHE A 674 -8.77 42.19 18.23
CA PHE A 674 -10.06 41.50 17.99
C PHE A 674 -9.87 39.96 18.09
N ASN A 675 -10.65 39.27 18.94
CA ASN A 675 -10.52 37.82 19.17
C ASN A 675 -9.08 37.32 19.44
N ASN A 676 -8.29 38.06 20.23
CA ASN A 676 -6.88 37.73 20.55
C ASN A 676 -5.95 37.55 19.34
N LYS A 677 -6.30 38.12 18.18
CA LYS A 677 -5.47 38.10 16.96
C LYS A 677 -5.41 39.50 16.34
N ASN A 678 -4.43 39.69 15.47
CA ASN A 678 -4.32 40.89 14.64
C ASN A 678 -5.12 40.66 13.36
N TRP A 679 -6.02 41.59 13.04
CA TRP A 679 -6.88 41.48 11.85
C TRP A 679 -6.77 42.73 10.99
N VAL A 680 -6.91 42.55 9.69
CA VAL A 680 -7.26 43.64 8.78
C VAL A 680 -8.75 43.61 8.52
N VAL A 681 -9.38 44.77 8.66
CA VAL A 681 -10.82 44.94 8.43
C VAL A 681 -11.03 45.66 7.12
N ALA A 682 -11.72 45.03 6.18
CA ALA A 682 -12.25 45.65 4.99
C ALA A 682 -13.69 46.12 5.25
N THR A 683 -13.91 47.43 5.21
CA THR A 683 -15.25 48.02 5.31
C THR A 683 -15.62 48.78 4.04
N ASN A 684 -16.81 48.54 3.49
CA ASN A 684 -17.32 49.27 2.34
C ASN A 684 -18.83 49.45 2.47
N SER A 685 -19.28 50.71 2.50
CA SER A 685 -20.68 51.12 2.64
C SER A 685 -21.26 51.74 1.36
N ASP A 686 -20.61 51.52 0.21
CA ASP A 686 -21.05 52.02 -1.10
C ASP A 686 -21.88 50.93 -1.80
N ASP A 687 -23.19 51.13 -1.86
CA ASP A 687 -24.15 50.20 -2.47
C ASP A 687 -24.16 50.25 -4.01
N THR A 688 -23.36 51.11 -4.63
CA THR A 688 -23.29 51.24 -6.10
C THR A 688 -22.33 50.25 -6.76
N VAL A 689 -21.67 49.42 -5.97
CA VAL A 689 -20.56 48.56 -6.38
C VAL A 689 -20.92 47.08 -6.22
N GLY A 690 -20.52 46.24 -7.19
CA GLY A 690 -20.76 44.79 -7.20
C GLY A 690 -19.99 43.99 -6.14
N ASP A 691 -19.39 42.86 -6.54
CA ASP A 691 -18.59 41.96 -5.69
C ASP A 691 -17.53 42.71 -4.83
N LYS A 692 -17.55 42.51 -3.49
CA LYS A 692 -16.69 43.25 -2.54
C LYS A 692 -15.72 42.31 -1.80
N GLY A 693 -14.48 42.72 -1.59
CA GLY A 693 -13.47 41.82 -1.02
C GLY A 693 -12.13 42.44 -0.69
N ILE A 694 -11.15 41.58 -0.42
CA ILE A 694 -9.79 41.95 -0.02
C ILE A 694 -8.80 40.93 -0.59
N SER A 695 -7.66 41.44 -1.08
CA SER A 695 -6.62 40.64 -1.74
C SER A 695 -5.28 40.72 -1.04
N THR A 696 -4.45 39.70 -1.27
CA THR A 696 -3.01 39.71 -0.97
C THR A 696 -2.22 39.20 -2.17
N ARG A 697 -1.00 39.69 -2.36
CA ARG A 697 -0.14 39.38 -3.51
C ARG A 697 0.88 38.30 -3.15
N ILE A 698 1.15 37.42 -4.10
CA ILE A 698 2.26 36.45 -4.09
C ILE A 698 3.14 36.74 -5.30
N ASP A 699 4.39 37.13 -5.07
CA ASP A 699 5.35 37.35 -6.16
C ASP A 699 5.88 36.01 -6.72
N LEU A 700 5.84 35.88 -8.04
CA LEU A 700 6.43 34.79 -8.82
C LEU A 700 7.62 35.38 -9.59
N MET A 701 8.75 35.68 -8.93
CA MET A 701 9.87 36.42 -9.55
C MET A 701 10.45 35.74 -10.83
N ASN A 702 11.16 36.51 -11.65
CA ASN A 702 11.58 36.15 -13.02
C ASN A 702 12.63 35.02 -13.16
N ASP A 703 12.55 34.38 -14.34
CA ASP A 703 13.41 33.39 -15.03
C ASP A 703 13.97 32.15 -14.31
N HIS A 704 13.95 32.09 -12.98
CA HIS A 704 14.46 30.92 -12.24
C HIS A 704 13.61 30.52 -11.02
N ASP A 705 12.40 31.04 -10.87
CA ASP A 705 11.59 30.78 -9.69
C ASP A 705 10.73 29.52 -9.83
N TYR A 706 11.19 28.45 -9.20
CA TYR A 706 10.63 27.10 -9.20
C TYR A 706 9.12 27.05 -8.81
N ARG A 707 8.57 28.07 -8.16
CA ARG A 707 7.17 28.11 -7.65
C ARG A 707 6.08 27.92 -8.72
N ARG A 708 6.35 28.25 -9.99
CA ARG A 708 5.40 28.08 -11.12
C ARG A 708 5.13 26.61 -11.47
N TRP A 709 5.98 25.69 -10.98
CA TRP A 709 5.92 24.25 -11.25
C TRP A 709 5.39 23.43 -10.06
N PHE A 710 4.87 24.07 -9.00
CA PHE A 710 4.33 23.37 -7.83
C PHE A 710 2.89 23.72 -7.54
N THR A 711 2.21 22.83 -6.82
CA THR A 711 0.91 23.15 -6.22
C THR A 711 1.14 24.05 -5.02
N MET A 712 0.38 25.13 -4.88
CA MET A 712 0.45 26.02 -3.71
C MET A 712 -0.77 25.79 -2.82
N ASP A 713 -0.54 25.43 -1.57
CA ASP A 713 -1.55 25.34 -0.53
C ASP A 713 -1.79 26.70 0.10
N ILE A 714 -3.05 27.09 0.12
CA ILE A 714 -3.50 28.42 0.50
C ILE A 714 -4.46 28.24 1.67
N ALA A 715 -4.24 28.97 2.76
CA ALA A 715 -5.22 29.08 3.81
C ALA A 715 -5.29 30.49 4.40
N THR A 716 -6.45 30.89 4.90
CA THR A 716 -6.65 32.20 5.53
C THR A 716 -7.77 32.12 6.57
N ASN A 717 -7.70 32.95 7.61
CA ASN A 717 -8.80 33.12 8.55
C ASN A 717 -9.71 34.26 8.07
N LEU A 718 -11.01 34.01 8.13
CA LEU A 718 -12.06 34.93 7.73
C LEU A 718 -13.07 35.08 8.87
N TYR A 719 -13.49 36.31 9.13
CA TYR A 719 -14.63 36.60 10.01
C TYR A 719 -15.45 37.73 9.38
N ILE A 720 -16.78 37.58 9.30
CA ILE A 720 -17.66 38.56 8.62
C ILE A 720 -18.83 38.94 9.54
N LYS A 721 -19.28 40.19 9.51
CA LYS A 721 -20.39 40.67 10.37
C LYS A 721 -21.79 40.36 9.88
N GLN A 722 -21.93 39.83 8.66
CA GLN A 722 -23.20 39.55 8.02
C GLN A 722 -23.14 38.21 7.29
N ASN A 723 -24.28 37.54 7.13
CA ASN A 723 -24.36 36.33 6.33
C ASN A 723 -24.01 36.67 4.89
N ALA A 724 -23.11 35.90 4.28
CA ALA A 724 -22.69 36.14 2.91
C ALA A 724 -22.32 34.83 2.21
N SER A 725 -22.20 34.89 0.89
CA SER A 725 -21.56 33.85 0.10
C SER A 725 -20.15 34.32 -0.29
N VAL A 726 -19.12 33.60 0.15
CA VAL A 726 -17.73 33.98 -0.03
C VAL A 726 -17.04 33.12 -1.09
N THR A 727 -16.25 33.75 -1.95
CA THR A 727 -15.45 33.10 -3.00
C THR A 727 -13.98 33.45 -2.78
N LEU A 728 -13.09 32.45 -2.84
CA LEU A 728 -11.64 32.64 -2.88
C LEU A 728 -11.17 32.46 -4.34
N LEU A 729 -10.47 33.47 -4.85
CA LEU A 729 -9.95 33.55 -6.22
C LEU A 729 -8.43 33.64 -6.20
N ALA A 730 -7.77 33.12 -7.23
CA ALA A 730 -6.39 33.43 -7.56
C ALA A 730 -6.36 34.11 -8.94
N LEU A 731 -5.90 35.36 -9.00
CA LEU A 731 -5.74 36.13 -10.22
C LEU A 731 -4.28 36.05 -10.66
N ILE A 732 -4.02 35.34 -11.74
CA ILE A 732 -2.69 35.20 -12.33
C ILE A 732 -2.45 36.43 -13.20
N LYS A 733 -1.40 37.19 -12.93
CA LYS A 733 -1.15 38.48 -13.58
C LYS A 733 0.26 38.59 -14.15
N ASP A 734 0.41 39.38 -15.20
CA ASP A 734 1.73 39.75 -15.74
C ASP A 734 2.38 40.91 -14.95
N ALA A 735 3.57 41.33 -15.37
CA ALA A 735 4.33 42.42 -14.73
C ALA A 735 3.64 43.79 -14.84
N SER A 736 2.65 43.95 -15.74
CA SER A 736 1.86 45.18 -15.91
C SER A 736 0.50 45.12 -15.20
N ASP A 737 0.31 44.18 -14.27
CA ASP A 737 -0.94 43.93 -13.53
C ASP A 737 -2.14 43.48 -14.41
N LYS A 738 -1.90 43.11 -15.67
CA LYS A 738 -2.95 42.57 -16.53
C LYS A 738 -3.28 41.13 -16.10
N VAL A 739 -4.57 40.85 -15.89
CA VAL A 739 -5.05 39.51 -15.55
C VAL A 739 -4.90 38.59 -16.75
N LEU A 740 -4.07 37.56 -16.61
CA LEU A 740 -3.86 36.48 -17.57
C LEU A 740 -4.88 35.37 -17.38
N ASN A 741 -5.23 35.06 -16.12
CA ASN A 741 -6.21 34.04 -15.78
C ASN A 741 -6.83 34.28 -14.39
N THR A 742 -8.04 33.77 -14.18
CA THR A 742 -8.73 33.78 -12.89
C THR A 742 -9.11 32.36 -12.49
N VAL A 743 -8.55 31.87 -11.40
CA VAL A 743 -8.84 30.55 -10.85
C VAL A 743 -9.78 30.70 -9.66
N LYS A 744 -10.92 30.01 -9.70
CA LYS A 744 -11.83 29.91 -8.55
C LYS A 744 -11.36 28.78 -7.64
N LEU A 745 -10.75 29.14 -6.51
CA LEU A 745 -10.21 28.20 -5.53
C LEU A 745 -11.28 27.70 -4.55
N ILE A 746 -12.20 28.58 -4.14
CA ILE A 746 -13.41 28.25 -3.38
C ILE A 746 -14.56 29.02 -4.02
N ALA A 747 -15.67 28.36 -4.32
CA ALA A 747 -16.82 28.98 -4.95
C ALA A 747 -18.01 29.07 -3.98
N ASN A 748 -18.54 30.29 -3.80
CA ASN A 748 -19.82 30.57 -3.15
C ASN A 748 -20.04 29.92 -1.77
N GLN A 749 -19.00 29.81 -0.94
CA GLN A 749 -19.09 29.22 0.39
C GLN A 749 -19.96 30.09 1.30
N ALA A 750 -21.06 29.52 1.79
CA ALA A 750 -21.92 30.20 2.75
C ALA A 750 -21.17 30.40 4.08
N VAL A 751 -21.13 31.65 4.55
CA VAL A 751 -20.56 32.03 5.84
C VAL A 751 -21.60 32.74 6.69
N THR A 752 -21.66 32.38 7.96
CA THR A 752 -22.57 32.96 8.94
C THR A 752 -21.93 34.16 9.61
N ALA A 753 -22.74 35.19 9.88
CA ALA A 753 -22.34 36.37 10.61
C ALA A 753 -21.72 36.01 11.97
N ASN A 754 -20.64 36.71 12.32
CA ASN A 754 -19.93 36.62 13.59
C ASN A 754 -19.28 35.25 13.91
N VAL A 755 -19.02 34.43 12.90
CA VAL A 755 -18.27 33.16 13.02
C VAL A 755 -16.92 33.29 12.33
N GLU A 756 -15.87 32.75 12.96
CA GLU A 756 -14.54 32.63 12.36
C GLU A 756 -14.45 31.35 11.50
N TYR A 757 -14.03 31.49 10.25
CA TYR A 757 -13.82 30.42 9.30
C TYR A 757 -12.34 30.33 8.92
N ARG A 758 -11.80 29.11 8.82
CA ARG A 758 -10.50 28.86 8.16
C ARG A 758 -10.77 28.39 6.74
N LEU A 759 -10.53 29.25 5.76
CA LEU A 759 -10.58 28.87 4.35
C LEU A 759 -9.30 28.12 4.00
N LYS A 760 -9.42 27.01 3.25
CA LYS A 760 -8.29 26.22 2.73
C LYS A 760 -8.55 25.87 1.27
N ALA A 761 -7.56 26.05 0.41
CA ALA A 761 -7.61 25.68 -1.00
C ALA A 761 -6.21 25.37 -1.54
N SER A 762 -6.14 24.86 -2.77
CA SER A 762 -4.86 24.64 -3.46
C SER A 762 -4.93 25.22 -4.87
N LEU A 763 -3.87 25.91 -5.30
CA LEU A 763 -3.66 26.35 -6.69
C LEU A 763 -2.69 25.37 -7.35
N ASN A 764 -3.15 24.61 -8.34
CA ASN A 764 -2.36 23.55 -8.97
C ASN A 764 -1.34 24.13 -9.95
N SER A 765 -0.19 23.45 -10.10
CA SER A 765 0.84 23.85 -11.07
C SER A 765 0.28 23.91 -12.49
N GLU A 766 -0.57 22.97 -12.91
CA GLU A 766 -1.21 22.94 -14.23
C GLU A 766 -2.03 24.20 -14.54
N GLN A 767 -2.54 24.88 -13.51
CA GLN A 767 -3.30 26.13 -13.67
C GLN A 767 -2.37 27.35 -13.86
N LEU A 768 -1.09 27.22 -13.49
CA LEU A 768 -0.03 28.23 -13.61
C LEU A 768 0.88 27.99 -14.83
N LEU A 769 1.16 26.73 -15.17
CA LEU A 769 2.08 26.31 -16.23
C LEU A 769 1.82 26.99 -17.59
N PRO A 770 0.57 27.11 -18.09
CA PRO A 770 0.29 27.77 -19.37
C PRO A 770 0.67 29.25 -19.40
N TYR A 771 0.80 29.87 -18.23
CA TYR A 771 1.14 31.28 -18.06
C TYR A 771 2.56 31.45 -17.50
N SER A 772 3.32 30.38 -17.35
CA SER A 772 4.63 30.39 -16.68
C SER A 772 5.65 31.32 -17.35
N SER A 773 5.53 31.60 -18.64
CA SER A 773 6.41 32.52 -19.37
C SER A 773 6.03 34.00 -19.24
N ASN A 774 4.78 34.31 -18.90
CA ASN A 774 4.25 35.69 -18.91
C ASN A 774 3.69 36.16 -17.56
N SER A 775 3.47 35.24 -16.61
CA SER A 775 2.98 35.56 -15.27
C SER A 775 4.12 36.05 -14.37
N HIS A 776 3.86 37.10 -13.59
CA HIS A 776 4.81 37.71 -12.67
C HIS A 776 4.37 37.57 -11.20
N HIS A 777 3.07 37.50 -10.93
CA HIS A 777 2.53 37.37 -9.58
C HIS A 777 1.11 36.80 -9.59
N VAL A 778 0.64 36.36 -8.42
CA VAL A 778 -0.73 35.90 -8.19
C VAL A 778 -1.36 36.73 -7.08
N ASP A 779 -2.54 37.31 -7.33
CA ASP A 779 -3.33 37.92 -6.27
C ASP A 779 -4.36 36.92 -5.74
N LEU A 780 -4.29 36.61 -4.45
CA LEU A 780 -5.31 35.84 -3.75
C LEU A 780 -6.40 36.79 -3.26
N LEU A 781 -7.62 36.59 -3.71
CA LEU A 781 -8.75 37.49 -3.48
C LEU A 781 -9.91 36.76 -2.80
N VAL A 782 -10.34 37.26 -1.64
CA VAL A 782 -11.54 36.79 -0.95
C VAL A 782 -12.67 37.79 -1.19
N VAL A 783 -13.76 37.33 -1.78
CA VAL A 783 -14.91 38.15 -2.20
C VAL A 783 -16.17 37.69 -1.48
N ALA A 784 -16.90 38.61 -0.85
CA ALA A 784 -18.26 38.39 -0.38
C ALA A 784 -19.26 38.88 -1.44
N LYS A 785 -20.24 38.03 -1.76
CA LYS A 785 -21.30 38.29 -2.75
C LYS A 785 -22.63 38.54 -2.07
N GLY A 786 -23.44 39.41 -2.68
CA GLY A 786 -24.84 39.64 -2.32
C GLY A 786 -25.03 40.43 -1.01
N ILE A 787 -24.09 41.31 -0.67
CA ILE A 787 -24.16 42.15 0.54
C ILE A 787 -24.13 43.64 0.17
N THR A 788 -24.92 44.45 0.88
CA THR A 788 -24.96 45.91 0.75
C THR A 788 -23.78 46.54 1.50
N ASP A 789 -23.62 46.24 2.79
CA ASP A 789 -22.46 46.70 3.57
C ASP A 789 -21.44 45.56 3.79
N LEU A 790 -20.17 45.80 3.43
CA LEU A 790 -19.07 44.88 3.77
C LEU A 790 -18.46 45.27 5.12
N VAL A 791 -18.38 44.33 6.05
CA VAL A 791 -17.46 44.36 7.20
C VAL A 791 -16.84 42.97 7.35
N MET A 792 -15.64 42.81 6.78
CA MET A 792 -14.90 41.55 6.71
C MET A 792 -13.54 41.70 7.37
N TYR A 793 -13.19 40.73 8.21
CA TYR A 793 -11.93 40.63 8.92
C TYR A 793 -11.14 39.47 8.31
N MET A 794 -9.87 39.69 7.99
CA MET A 794 -8.97 38.64 7.53
C MET A 794 -7.62 38.66 8.25
N THR A 795 -7.04 37.47 8.43
CA THR A 795 -5.68 37.31 8.98
C THR A 795 -5.09 35.94 8.68
N GLY A 796 -3.79 35.78 8.88
CA GLY A 796 -3.11 34.48 8.83
C GLY A 796 -3.17 33.81 7.47
N PHE A 797 -2.97 34.58 6.39
CA PHE A 797 -2.76 34.08 5.05
C PHE A 797 -1.50 33.23 5.02
N THR A 798 -1.66 31.94 4.75
CA THR A 798 -0.56 31.00 4.57
C THR A 798 -0.57 30.47 3.16
N VAL A 799 0.51 30.70 2.43
CA VAL A 799 0.77 30.09 1.13
C VAL A 799 2.02 29.25 1.28
N THR A 800 1.88 27.94 1.12
CA THR A 800 2.98 26.98 1.24
C THR A 800 3.02 26.09 0.02
N GLN A 801 4.22 25.66 -0.37
CA GLN A 801 4.43 24.88 -1.57
C GLN A 801 4.18 23.42 -1.24
N ARG A 802 3.31 22.78 -2.01
CA ARG A 802 3.10 21.33 -2.02
C ARG A 802 3.85 20.77 -3.22
N TYR A 803 4.80 19.88 -2.94
CA TYR A 803 5.56 19.18 -3.97
C TYR A 803 4.62 18.39 -4.90
N GLN A 804 4.67 18.64 -6.20
CA GLN A 804 3.97 17.82 -7.20
C GLN A 804 4.77 16.55 -7.53
N GLN A 805 4.09 15.41 -7.37
CA GLN A 805 4.17 14.14 -8.11
C GLN A 805 5.52 13.40 -8.29
N SER A 806 6.67 14.06 -8.43
CA SER A 806 7.96 13.41 -8.68
C SER A 806 8.46 12.58 -7.48
N ASN A 807 8.17 13.00 -6.25
CA ASN A 807 8.52 12.22 -5.05
C ASN A 807 7.56 11.05 -4.80
N LEU A 808 6.30 11.14 -5.23
CA LEU A 808 5.33 10.04 -5.12
C LEU A 808 5.57 8.96 -6.18
N GLU A 809 6.01 9.33 -7.38
CA GLU A 809 6.44 8.37 -8.41
C GLU A 809 7.84 7.81 -8.16
N GLN A 810 8.75 8.57 -7.56
CA GLN A 810 10.01 8.02 -7.04
C GLN A 810 9.77 7.11 -5.83
N LEU A 811 8.79 7.40 -4.95
CA LEU A 811 8.34 6.45 -3.93
C LEU A 811 7.61 5.25 -4.53
N ALA A 812 6.82 5.41 -5.59
CA ALA A 812 6.18 4.32 -6.33
C ALA A 812 7.22 3.38 -6.93
N ASN A 813 8.26 3.96 -7.54
CA ASN A 813 9.38 3.22 -8.10
C ASN A 813 10.25 2.57 -7.01
N LYS A 814 10.23 3.08 -5.78
CA LYS A 814 10.87 2.46 -4.62
C LYS A 814 10.01 1.40 -3.94
N SER A 815 8.70 1.60 -3.82
CA SER A 815 7.82 0.71 -3.06
C SER A 815 7.69 -0.64 -3.74
N ARG A 816 7.81 -0.71 -5.07
CA ARG A 816 7.50 -1.92 -5.86
C ARG A 816 6.07 -2.45 -5.66
N LEU A 817 5.25 -1.76 -4.85
CA LEU A 817 3.89 -2.10 -4.48
C LEU A 817 2.89 -1.20 -5.23
N PRO A 818 1.68 -1.69 -5.53
CA PRO A 818 0.62 -0.86 -6.10
C PRO A 818 0.29 0.33 -5.19
N LEU A 819 -0.05 1.45 -5.83
CA LEU A 819 -0.41 2.70 -5.16
C LEU A 819 -1.90 2.97 -5.25
N VAL A 820 -2.49 3.38 -4.14
CA VAL A 820 -3.89 3.80 -4.07
C VAL A 820 -3.95 5.27 -3.68
N PHE A 821 -4.51 6.10 -4.55
CA PHE A 821 -4.73 7.52 -4.30
C PHE A 821 -6.20 7.77 -3.98
N LEU A 822 -6.43 8.53 -2.92
CA LEU A 822 -7.74 8.99 -2.47
C LEU A 822 -7.67 10.51 -2.26
N ASP A 823 -8.35 11.28 -3.11
CA ASP A 823 -8.29 12.75 -3.06
C ASP A 823 -9.70 13.35 -2.91
N GLY A 824 -9.94 14.09 -1.84
CA GLY A 824 -11.24 14.68 -1.51
C GLY A 824 -11.34 15.23 -0.09
N ASP A 825 -12.45 15.92 0.21
CA ASP A 825 -12.71 16.45 1.55
C ASP A 825 -13.03 15.33 2.54
N VAL A 826 -12.19 15.18 3.57
CA VAL A 826 -12.36 14.18 4.62
C VAL A 826 -13.25 14.67 5.78
N THR A 827 -13.73 15.92 5.71
CA THR A 827 -14.52 16.54 6.78
C THR A 827 -15.80 15.75 7.04
N GLY A 828 -15.96 15.32 8.30
CA GLY A 828 -17.12 14.56 8.74
C GLY A 828 -17.14 13.11 8.26
N MET A 829 -16.05 12.57 7.72
CA MET A 829 -15.89 11.13 7.48
C MET A 829 -15.93 10.38 8.81
N SER A 830 -16.72 9.31 8.89
CA SER A 830 -16.84 8.43 10.06
C SER A 830 -17.16 6.99 9.65
N LYS A 831 -17.46 6.12 10.63
CA LYS A 831 -17.98 4.77 10.36
C LYS A 831 -19.30 4.82 9.58
N ASP A 832 -20.22 5.69 9.97
CA ASP A 832 -21.57 5.76 9.42
C ASP A 832 -21.70 6.75 8.26
N LYS A 833 -20.74 7.68 8.15
CA LYS A 833 -20.73 8.71 7.11
C LYS A 833 -19.52 8.57 6.20
N SER A 834 -19.79 8.09 4.97
CA SER A 834 -18.78 8.10 3.90
C SER A 834 -18.76 9.45 3.19
N VAL A 835 -17.58 9.87 2.73
CA VAL A 835 -17.37 11.08 1.93
C VAL A 835 -16.97 10.73 0.51
N ALA A 836 -17.19 11.67 -0.40
CA ALA A 836 -16.85 11.51 -1.81
C ALA A 836 -15.39 11.85 -2.09
N MET A 837 -14.67 10.96 -2.77
CA MET A 837 -13.26 11.16 -3.14
C MET A 837 -13.01 10.71 -4.59
N ASN A 838 -12.01 11.29 -5.24
CA ASN A 838 -11.40 10.73 -6.44
C ASN A 838 -10.58 9.50 -6.04
N PHE A 839 -10.63 8.46 -6.87
CA PHE A 839 -9.92 7.21 -6.67
C PHE A 839 -8.99 6.93 -7.83
N ARG A 840 -7.79 6.45 -7.51
CA ARG A 840 -6.85 5.97 -8.51
C ARG A 840 -6.03 4.81 -7.96
N LEU A 841 -5.98 3.70 -8.68
CA LEU A 841 -5.09 2.56 -8.41
C LEU A 841 -4.04 2.49 -9.51
N LYS A 842 -2.76 2.53 -9.15
CA LYS A 842 -1.64 2.38 -10.07
C LYS A 842 -0.83 1.13 -9.70
N ASP A 843 -0.71 0.21 -10.62
CA ASP A 843 -0.01 -1.07 -10.48
C ASP A 843 0.95 -1.24 -11.65
N HIS A 844 2.19 -0.75 -11.48
CA HIS A 844 3.31 -0.74 -12.43
C HIS A 844 2.98 -0.29 -13.87
N SER A 845 2.28 -1.13 -14.64
CA SER A 845 1.87 -0.90 -16.03
C SER A 845 0.41 -0.48 -16.21
N ARG A 846 -0.43 -0.59 -15.16
CA ARG A 846 -1.86 -0.30 -15.23
C ARG A 846 -2.26 0.82 -14.29
N GLU A 847 -3.10 1.72 -14.78
CA GLU A 847 -3.73 2.77 -13.99
C GLU A 847 -5.24 2.70 -14.14
N LEU A 848 -5.96 2.61 -13.02
CA LEU A 848 -7.41 2.61 -12.95
C LEU A 848 -7.85 3.88 -12.22
N THR A 849 -8.75 4.64 -12.81
CA THR A 849 -9.29 5.88 -12.23
C THR A 849 -10.80 5.79 -12.04
N GLY A 850 -11.32 6.50 -11.05
CA GLY A 850 -12.74 6.58 -10.77
C GLY A 850 -13.05 7.49 -9.58
N TYR A 851 -14.21 7.30 -9.00
CA TYR A 851 -14.66 8.00 -7.80
C TYR A 851 -14.99 6.97 -6.73
N ALA A 852 -14.85 7.33 -5.46
CA ALA A 852 -15.13 6.45 -4.34
C ALA A 852 -15.96 7.16 -3.27
N LYS A 853 -16.94 6.44 -2.70
CA LYS A 853 -17.40 6.72 -1.34
C LYS A 853 -16.44 6.05 -0.37
N VAL A 854 -15.85 6.85 0.51
CA VAL A 854 -14.83 6.42 1.48
C VAL A 854 -15.33 6.70 2.89
N GLY A 855 -15.37 5.68 3.74
CA GLY A 855 -15.72 5.81 5.16
C GLY A 855 -14.76 5.02 6.03
N TRP A 856 -14.80 5.25 7.35
CA TRP A 856 -14.01 4.43 8.28
C TRP A 856 -14.61 3.02 8.38
N GLN A 857 -13.74 2.03 8.57
CA GLN A 857 -14.12 0.62 8.68
C GLN A 857 -13.67 0.03 10.03
N GLY A 858 -14.51 -0.85 10.56
CA GLY A 858 -14.28 -1.63 11.77
C GLY A 858 -15.01 -1.09 13.00
N ASP A 859 -14.71 -1.70 14.15
CA ASP A 859 -15.32 -1.38 15.45
C ASP A 859 -14.28 -0.83 16.42
N SER A 860 -13.47 -1.68 17.04
CA SER A 860 -12.36 -1.22 17.89
C SER A 860 -11.34 -0.40 17.09
N SER A 861 -11.10 -0.79 15.82
CA SER A 861 -10.10 -0.16 14.96
C SER A 861 -10.42 1.28 14.57
N ILE A 862 -11.66 1.75 14.73
CA ILE A 862 -11.99 3.16 14.49
C ILE A 862 -11.27 4.09 15.47
N ASN A 863 -10.82 3.56 16.61
CA ASN A 863 -10.11 4.31 17.65
C ASN A 863 -8.60 4.40 17.40
N TYR A 864 -8.05 3.59 16.48
CA TYR A 864 -6.61 3.60 16.18
C TYR A 864 -6.19 4.85 15.39
N ALA A 865 -4.94 5.29 15.54
CA ALA A 865 -4.46 6.50 14.87
C ALA A 865 -4.53 6.38 13.34
N LYS A 866 -4.16 5.21 12.81
CA LYS A 866 -4.29 4.86 11.40
C LYS A 866 -5.62 4.15 11.17
N LYS A 867 -6.47 4.72 10.32
CA LYS A 867 -7.81 4.20 10.05
C LYS A 867 -7.80 3.14 8.96
N ASN A 868 -8.65 2.14 9.11
CA ASN A 868 -9.13 1.30 8.00
C ASN A 868 -10.18 2.09 7.19
N TYR A 869 -10.25 1.84 5.89
CA TYR A 869 -11.24 2.47 5.01
C TYR A 869 -12.11 1.42 4.32
N LYS A 870 -13.42 1.69 4.24
CA LYS A 870 -14.33 1.02 3.31
C LYS A 870 -14.47 1.86 2.05
N LEU A 871 -14.44 1.21 0.90
CA LEU A 871 -14.51 1.83 -0.43
C LEU A 871 -15.72 1.30 -1.19
N LYS A 872 -16.49 2.20 -1.81
CA LYS A 872 -17.43 1.86 -2.89
C LYS A 872 -17.11 2.71 -4.11
N LEU A 873 -16.76 2.06 -5.22
CA LEU A 873 -16.26 2.69 -6.43
C LEU A 873 -17.37 3.01 -7.43
N TYR A 874 -17.19 4.12 -8.14
CA TYR A 874 -18.13 4.68 -9.13
C TYR A 874 -17.38 5.22 -10.34
N SER A 875 -18.00 5.13 -11.53
CA SER A 875 -17.39 5.62 -12.77
C SER A 875 -17.65 7.10 -13.01
N ASN A 876 -18.58 7.70 -12.28
CA ASN A 876 -18.98 9.09 -12.40
C ASN A 876 -18.90 9.85 -11.06
N SER A 877 -18.61 11.15 -11.13
CA SER A 877 -18.48 12.03 -9.95
C SER A 877 -19.77 12.15 -9.13
N GLY A 878 -20.93 11.95 -9.77
CA GLY A 878 -22.23 11.89 -9.10
C GLY A 878 -22.50 10.61 -8.31
N MET A 879 -21.62 9.61 -8.37
CA MET A 879 -21.71 8.35 -7.62
C MET A 879 -23.01 7.56 -7.84
N VAL A 880 -23.44 7.51 -9.11
CA VAL A 880 -24.66 6.82 -9.52
C VAL A 880 -24.32 5.45 -10.08
N ASN A 881 -23.31 5.39 -10.96
CA ASN A 881 -22.94 4.17 -11.67
C ASN A 881 -21.78 3.49 -10.95
N LYS A 882 -22.05 2.32 -10.34
CA LYS A 882 -21.03 1.51 -9.67
C LYS A 882 -19.94 1.12 -10.68
N LEU A 883 -18.68 1.35 -10.33
CA LEU A 883 -17.52 0.93 -11.12
C LEU A 883 -17.06 -0.43 -10.57
N LYS A 884 -17.39 -1.53 -11.27
CA LYS A 884 -16.88 -2.86 -10.94
C LYS A 884 -15.50 -3.05 -11.59
N ILE A 885 -14.48 -3.36 -10.79
CA ILE A 885 -13.10 -3.58 -11.24
C ILE A 885 -12.58 -4.93 -10.76
N LYS A 886 -11.58 -5.46 -11.47
CA LYS A 886 -10.68 -6.51 -10.99
C LYS A 886 -9.39 -5.84 -10.53
N PRO A 887 -9.21 -5.55 -9.23
CA PRO A 887 -8.09 -4.73 -8.77
C PRO A 887 -6.76 -5.45 -8.96
N PHE A 888 -6.69 -6.78 -8.89
CA PHE A 888 -5.48 -7.57 -9.12
C PHE A 888 -5.80 -8.86 -9.91
N ALA A 889 -4.76 -9.52 -10.43
CA ALA A 889 -4.89 -10.74 -11.21
C ALA A 889 -5.60 -11.86 -10.40
N GLY A 890 -6.49 -12.60 -11.07
CA GLY A 890 -7.24 -13.70 -10.46
C GLY A 890 -8.40 -13.30 -9.54
N TRP A 891 -8.73 -12.00 -9.41
CA TRP A 891 -9.90 -11.54 -8.64
C TRP A 891 -11.16 -11.50 -9.50
N LYS A 892 -12.33 -11.66 -8.87
CA LYS A 892 -13.63 -11.32 -9.43
C LYS A 892 -13.85 -9.81 -9.49
N SER A 893 -14.80 -9.41 -10.32
CA SER A 893 -15.15 -8.01 -10.52
C SER A 893 -16.12 -7.53 -9.44
N ASP A 894 -15.72 -6.55 -8.64
CA ASP A 894 -16.57 -5.91 -7.63
C ASP A 894 -16.31 -4.39 -7.62
N SER A 895 -17.24 -3.64 -7.02
CA SER A 895 -17.18 -2.20 -6.77
C SER A 895 -16.91 -1.89 -5.29
N GLY A 896 -17.02 -2.86 -4.38
CA GLY A 896 -16.81 -2.65 -2.95
C GLY A 896 -15.54 -3.32 -2.44
N PHE A 897 -14.71 -2.58 -1.69
CA PHE A 897 -13.43 -3.06 -1.18
C PHE A 897 -13.11 -2.45 0.19
N ASN A 898 -12.11 -3.00 0.88
CA ASN A 898 -11.57 -2.42 2.11
C ASN A 898 -10.07 -2.14 1.97
N LEU A 899 -9.60 -1.03 2.53
CA LEU A 899 -8.19 -0.79 2.81
C LEU A 899 -7.97 -1.01 4.30
N LYS A 900 -7.32 -2.11 4.66
CA LYS A 900 -7.00 -2.45 6.05
C LYS A 900 -5.60 -1.94 6.38
N ALA A 901 -5.50 -1.16 7.45
CA ALA A 901 -4.27 -0.60 7.99
C ALA A 901 -3.47 -1.63 8.81
N ASN A 902 -4.13 -2.71 9.23
CA ASN A 902 -3.62 -3.77 10.12
C ASN A 902 -2.82 -3.19 11.30
N TRP A 903 -3.37 -2.17 11.97
CA TRP A 903 -2.66 -1.37 12.97
C TRP A 903 -2.01 -2.23 14.07
N ILE A 904 -2.66 -3.32 14.47
CA ILE A 904 -2.16 -4.19 15.54
C ILE A 904 -1.07 -5.16 15.05
N ASP A 905 -0.93 -5.39 13.74
CA ASP A 905 -0.01 -6.36 13.14
C ASP A 905 1.05 -5.65 12.28
N ALA A 906 2.23 -5.43 12.86
CA ALA A 906 3.36 -4.80 12.18
C ALA A 906 3.84 -5.60 10.97
N THR A 907 3.53 -6.90 10.88
CA THR A 907 3.87 -7.71 9.69
C THR A 907 2.92 -7.45 8.53
N GLN A 908 1.73 -6.88 8.79
CA GLN A 908 0.64 -6.61 7.84
C GLN A 908 0.03 -7.86 7.20
N MET A 909 0.49 -9.05 7.55
CA MET A 909 0.25 -10.26 6.75
C MET A 909 -0.59 -11.32 7.46
N ARG A 910 -0.77 -11.28 8.79
CA ARG A 910 -1.51 -12.34 9.51
C ARG A 910 -2.91 -12.57 8.95
N ASN A 911 -3.69 -11.49 8.78
CA ASN A 911 -5.06 -11.61 8.26
C ASN A 911 -5.10 -12.25 6.87
N LEU A 912 -4.25 -11.81 5.94
CA LEU A 912 -4.25 -12.33 4.57
C LEU A 912 -3.68 -13.75 4.46
N VAL A 913 -2.60 -14.04 5.17
CA VAL A 913 -2.00 -15.38 5.18
C VAL A 913 -2.95 -16.39 5.80
N ASN A 914 -3.59 -16.05 6.92
CA ASN A 914 -4.55 -16.94 7.56
C ASN A 914 -5.81 -17.14 6.69
N ALA A 915 -6.31 -16.09 6.03
CA ALA A 915 -7.41 -16.23 5.08
C ALA A 915 -7.03 -17.12 3.87
N GLN A 916 -5.80 -17.00 3.36
CA GLN A 916 -5.29 -17.91 2.34
C GLN A 916 -5.21 -19.37 2.85
N LEU A 917 -4.67 -19.57 4.06
CA LEU A 917 -4.57 -20.91 4.65
C LEU A 917 -5.94 -21.56 4.84
N PHE A 918 -6.96 -20.82 5.31
CA PHE A 918 -8.30 -21.38 5.45
C PHE A 918 -8.98 -21.65 4.11
N ALA A 919 -8.73 -20.83 3.09
CA ALA A 919 -9.16 -21.10 1.73
C ALA A 919 -8.55 -22.40 1.20
N GLU A 920 -7.27 -22.66 1.48
CA GLU A 920 -6.59 -23.91 1.12
C GLU A 920 -7.11 -25.12 1.93
N VAL A 921 -7.45 -24.94 3.21
CA VAL A 921 -8.16 -25.96 4.02
C VAL A 921 -9.50 -26.30 3.37
N THR A 922 -10.26 -25.28 2.94
CA THR A 922 -11.52 -25.47 2.23
C THR A 922 -11.31 -26.18 0.89
N ALA A 923 -10.35 -25.74 0.08
CA ALA A 923 -10.03 -26.36 -1.21
C ALA A 923 -9.59 -27.83 -1.08
N ASN A 924 -9.00 -28.20 0.05
CA ASN A 924 -8.60 -29.58 0.34
C ASN A 924 -9.80 -30.51 0.62
N ARG A 925 -11.01 -29.98 0.88
CA ARG A 925 -12.22 -30.81 1.04
C ARG A 925 -12.67 -31.40 -0.29
N LYS A 926 -13.07 -32.67 -0.28
CA LYS A 926 -13.48 -33.41 -1.49
C LYS A 926 -14.80 -32.93 -2.12
N ASN A 927 -15.70 -32.33 -1.34
CA ASN A 927 -17.08 -32.04 -1.74
C ASN A 927 -17.47 -30.58 -1.49
N VAL A 928 -16.62 -29.62 -1.86
CA VAL A 928 -17.03 -28.20 -1.87
C VAL A 928 -17.83 -27.94 -3.14
N THR A 929 -19.03 -27.40 -3.03
CA THR A 929 -19.84 -27.00 -4.19
C THR A 929 -20.18 -25.51 -4.14
N ASP A 930 -20.68 -25.04 -3.00
CA ASP A 930 -21.25 -23.68 -2.89
C ASP A 930 -20.20 -22.56 -2.97
N LEU A 931 -18.94 -22.89 -2.70
CA LEU A 931 -17.81 -21.96 -2.67
C LEU A 931 -16.82 -22.16 -3.83
N LEU A 932 -17.02 -23.14 -4.72
CA LEU A 932 -16.06 -23.43 -5.80
C LEU A 932 -15.84 -22.26 -6.73
N ASP A 933 -16.94 -21.57 -7.04
CA ASP A 933 -16.89 -20.46 -7.97
C ASP A 933 -16.52 -19.15 -7.29
N THR A 934 -16.36 -19.07 -5.96
CA THR A 934 -16.16 -17.79 -5.26
C THR A 934 -14.71 -17.34 -5.22
N ASP A 935 -14.48 -16.05 -4.94
CA ASP A 935 -13.11 -15.57 -4.72
C ASP A 935 -12.57 -16.16 -3.41
N ASN A 936 -11.42 -16.84 -3.50
CA ASN A 936 -10.71 -17.42 -2.35
C ASN A 936 -11.62 -18.28 -1.45
N PHE A 937 -12.58 -19.02 -2.02
CA PHE A 937 -13.53 -19.85 -1.27
C PHE A 937 -14.32 -19.09 -0.18
N GLY A 938 -14.65 -17.82 -0.42
CA GLY A 938 -15.39 -16.97 0.52
C GLY A 938 -14.53 -16.30 1.58
N GLU A 939 -13.23 -16.59 1.61
CA GLU A 939 -12.26 -15.93 2.49
C GLU A 939 -11.82 -14.58 1.95
N VAL A 940 -11.34 -13.70 2.85
CA VAL A 940 -10.78 -12.41 2.43
C VAL A 940 -9.58 -12.62 1.51
N LYS A 941 -9.60 -11.96 0.36
CA LYS A 941 -8.49 -11.92 -0.59
C LYS A 941 -7.90 -10.52 -0.57
N GLY A 942 -6.58 -10.39 -0.60
CA GLY A 942 -5.94 -9.07 -0.49
C GLY A 942 -4.51 -9.02 -1.03
N GLU A 943 -4.06 -7.81 -1.35
CA GLU A 943 -2.68 -7.51 -1.75
C GLU A 943 -2.15 -6.27 -1.01
N PRO A 944 -0.85 -6.23 -0.64
CA PRO A 944 -0.25 -5.06 -0.02
C PRO A 944 -0.18 -3.89 -1.00
N VAL A 945 -0.52 -2.69 -0.52
CA VAL A 945 -0.54 -1.44 -1.28
C VAL A 945 -0.01 -0.29 -0.44
N VAL A 946 0.44 0.79 -1.09
CA VAL A 946 0.71 2.06 -0.40
C VAL A 946 -0.42 3.03 -0.66
N VAL A 947 -1.00 3.58 0.41
CA VAL A 947 -2.11 4.54 0.33
C VAL A 947 -1.58 5.97 0.40
N ILE A 948 -2.07 6.80 -0.52
CA ILE A 948 -1.88 8.24 -0.56
C ILE A 948 -3.24 8.91 -0.39
N LEU A 949 -3.38 9.72 0.67
CA LEU A 949 -4.60 10.45 1.00
C LEU A 949 -4.34 11.95 0.86
N ASN A 950 -5.04 12.63 -0.03
CA ASN A 950 -4.89 14.07 -0.29
C ASN A 950 -3.43 14.50 -0.55
N GLY A 951 -2.72 13.69 -1.33
CA GLY A 951 -1.29 13.91 -1.64
C GLY A 951 -0.30 13.57 -0.50
N GLU A 952 -0.77 13.09 0.66
CA GLU A 952 0.11 12.62 1.74
C GLU A 952 0.22 11.09 1.75
N ILE A 953 1.44 10.58 1.92
CA ILE A 953 1.68 9.14 2.09
C ILE A 953 1.16 8.71 3.45
N TYR A 954 0.15 7.85 3.43
CA TYR A 954 -0.44 7.22 4.62
C TYR A 954 0.19 5.86 4.93
N GLY A 955 1.08 5.38 4.07
CA GLY A 955 1.90 4.19 4.32
C GLY A 955 1.26 2.90 3.81
N LEU A 956 1.67 1.78 4.42
CA LEU A 956 1.35 0.42 3.99
C LEU A 956 -0.07 0.02 4.42
N TYR A 957 -0.83 -0.54 3.52
CA TYR A 957 -2.17 -1.10 3.75
C TYR A 957 -2.28 -2.43 3.02
N THR A 958 -3.31 -3.20 3.33
CA THR A 958 -3.77 -4.29 2.47
C THR A 958 -5.08 -3.91 1.80
N PHE A 959 -5.11 -3.99 0.46
CA PHE A 959 -6.31 -3.81 -0.34
C PHE A 959 -7.05 -5.14 -0.40
N ASN A 960 -8.24 -5.20 0.20
CA ASN A 960 -8.95 -6.43 0.49
C ASN A 960 -10.33 -6.45 -0.17
N THR A 961 -10.81 -7.65 -0.51
CA THR A 961 -12.24 -7.90 -0.70
C THR A 961 -13.04 -7.51 0.56
N LYS A 962 -14.34 -7.27 0.40
CA LYS A 962 -15.26 -7.03 1.52
C LYS A 962 -16.30 -8.15 1.58
N LYS A 963 -16.98 -8.29 2.73
CA LYS A 963 -18.20 -9.10 2.83
C LYS A 963 -19.23 -8.61 1.80
N SER A 964 -19.63 -9.49 0.91
CA SER A 964 -20.60 -9.25 -0.16
C SER A 964 -21.18 -10.58 -0.66
N ASP A 965 -22.36 -10.49 -1.28
CA ASP A 965 -22.94 -11.52 -2.13
C ASP A 965 -21.91 -12.15 -3.07
N GLY A 966 -21.10 -11.31 -3.75
CA GLY A 966 -20.05 -11.76 -4.66
C GLY A 966 -18.91 -12.56 -3.99
N LEU A 967 -18.57 -12.24 -2.73
CA LEU A 967 -17.57 -12.99 -1.96
C LEU A 967 -18.09 -14.39 -1.60
N PHE A 968 -19.36 -14.49 -1.20
CA PHE A 968 -19.98 -15.74 -0.76
C PHE A 968 -20.65 -16.55 -1.88
N GLY A 969 -20.71 -16.02 -3.10
CA GLY A 969 -21.39 -16.67 -4.22
C GLY A 969 -22.91 -16.72 -4.05
N MET A 970 -23.47 -15.71 -3.38
CA MET A 970 -24.89 -15.61 -3.08
C MET A 970 -25.63 -14.72 -4.07
N ASP A 971 -26.95 -14.92 -4.18
CA ASP A 971 -27.83 -14.31 -5.16
C ASP A 971 -29.13 -13.83 -4.49
N ASP A 972 -29.48 -12.56 -4.72
CA ASP A 972 -30.65 -11.91 -4.12
C ASP A 972 -31.96 -12.60 -4.54
N ASP A 973 -31.97 -13.29 -5.69
CA ASP A 973 -33.12 -14.04 -6.19
C ASP A 973 -33.36 -15.36 -5.41
N LYS A 974 -32.43 -15.76 -4.53
CA LYS A 974 -32.51 -16.97 -3.70
C LYS A 974 -32.66 -16.60 -2.22
N GLY A 975 -33.87 -16.24 -1.82
CA GLY A 975 -34.18 -15.71 -0.49
C GLY A 975 -33.94 -16.62 0.73
N ASN A 976 -33.41 -17.84 0.55
CA ASN A 976 -33.06 -18.77 1.64
C ASN A 976 -31.55 -18.77 1.98
N GLN A 977 -30.74 -17.96 1.31
CA GLN A 977 -29.31 -17.83 1.57
C GLN A 977 -29.05 -16.85 2.71
N VAL A 978 -28.20 -17.22 3.66
CA VAL A 978 -27.98 -16.42 4.88
C VAL A 978 -26.51 -16.48 5.29
N VAL A 979 -25.97 -15.33 5.71
CA VAL A 979 -24.69 -15.24 6.42
C VAL A 979 -24.88 -14.39 7.67
N ILE A 980 -24.51 -14.94 8.83
CA ILE A 980 -24.50 -14.23 10.11
C ILE A 980 -23.13 -14.33 10.76
N SER A 981 -22.76 -13.32 11.55
CA SER A 981 -21.47 -13.26 12.25
C SER A 981 -21.68 -12.87 13.71
N GLY A 982 -20.92 -13.48 14.62
CA GLY A 982 -21.02 -13.20 16.06
C GLY A 982 -20.33 -11.90 16.47
N GLU A 983 -20.99 -11.04 17.23
CA GLU A 983 -20.50 -9.69 17.58
C GLU A 983 -20.08 -9.54 19.04
N MET A 984 -20.92 -9.98 19.97
CA MET A 984 -20.67 -9.89 21.41
C MET A 984 -20.92 -11.23 22.11
N ARG A 985 -20.01 -11.60 23.02
CA ARG A 985 -20.10 -12.84 23.78
C ARG A 985 -21.41 -12.94 24.57
N GLY A 986 -22.14 -14.04 24.35
CA GLY A 986 -23.44 -14.27 24.96
C GLY A 986 -24.00 -15.66 24.61
N ASP A 987 -25.14 -15.98 25.24
CA ASP A 987 -25.79 -17.29 25.11
C ASP A 987 -26.26 -17.58 23.68
N ALA A 988 -26.74 -16.57 22.95
CA ALA A 988 -27.16 -16.72 21.55
C ALA A 988 -26.00 -17.12 20.65
N ILE A 989 -24.88 -16.38 20.66
CA ILE A 989 -23.73 -16.67 19.80
C ILE A 989 -23.01 -17.97 20.18
N SER A 990 -23.17 -18.42 21.43
CA SER A 990 -22.65 -19.70 21.92
C SER A 990 -23.62 -20.86 21.71
N PHE A 991 -24.75 -20.65 21.01
CA PHE A 991 -25.79 -21.65 20.74
C PHE A 991 -26.42 -22.27 22.01
N LYS A 992 -26.51 -21.48 23.09
CA LYS A 992 -27.18 -21.84 24.36
C LYS A 992 -28.61 -21.28 24.43
N SER A 993 -28.97 -20.40 23.50
CA SER A 993 -30.30 -19.79 23.36
C SER A 993 -30.93 -20.20 22.02
N ASP A 994 -32.26 -20.25 21.97
CA ASP A 994 -33.11 -20.42 20.79
C ASP A 994 -33.64 -19.06 20.27
N VAL A 995 -33.22 -17.97 20.89
CA VAL A 995 -33.55 -16.59 20.52
C VAL A 995 -32.25 -15.82 20.32
N ALA A 996 -32.17 -15.09 19.20
CA ALA A 996 -31.07 -14.19 18.88
C ALA A 996 -31.58 -12.96 18.13
N LYS A 997 -30.88 -11.83 18.31
CA LYS A 997 -31.05 -10.62 17.51
C LYS A 997 -30.04 -10.58 16.37
N LEU A 998 -30.52 -10.21 15.18
CA LEU A 998 -29.72 -10.12 13.95
C LEU A 998 -29.43 -8.66 13.55
N ASP A 999 -29.34 -7.78 14.55
CA ASP A 999 -29.14 -6.32 14.42
C ASP A 999 -27.73 -5.86 14.85
N GLY A 1000 -26.83 -6.82 15.06
CA GLY A 1000 -25.49 -6.60 15.61
C GLY A 1000 -25.39 -6.67 17.13
N THR A 1001 -26.50 -6.89 17.85
CA THR A 1001 -26.45 -7.13 19.30
C THR A 1001 -25.91 -8.52 19.63
N ASP A 1002 -26.47 -9.57 19.02
CA ASP A 1002 -25.97 -10.94 19.14
C ASP A 1002 -25.19 -11.31 17.88
N PHE A 1003 -25.89 -11.35 16.75
CA PHE A 1003 -25.28 -11.54 15.43
C PHE A 1003 -25.47 -10.31 14.55
N ASN A 1004 -24.47 -10.01 13.72
CA ASN A 1004 -24.65 -9.17 12.54
C ASN A 1004 -25.25 -10.03 11.42
N LEU A 1005 -26.26 -9.49 10.74
CA LEU A 1005 -26.72 -10.02 9.46
C LEU A 1005 -25.79 -9.51 8.36
N GLU A 1006 -24.95 -10.39 7.83
CA GLU A 1006 -23.99 -10.05 6.77
C GLU A 1006 -24.61 -10.22 5.38
N TYR A 1007 -25.58 -11.14 5.27
CA TYR A 1007 -26.39 -11.35 4.08
C TYR A 1007 -27.70 -12.10 4.45
N PRO A 1008 -28.86 -11.77 3.84
CA PRO A 1008 -29.10 -10.64 2.92
C PRO A 1008 -28.97 -9.27 3.61
N ASP A 1009 -28.96 -8.19 2.82
CA ASP A 1009 -28.83 -6.82 3.35
C ASP A 1009 -29.99 -6.45 4.31
N ASP A 1010 -31.19 -7.01 4.08
CA ASP A 1010 -32.39 -6.77 4.89
C ASP A 1010 -32.88 -8.04 5.57
N LEU A 1011 -33.26 -7.93 6.85
CA LEU A 1011 -33.81 -9.05 7.61
C LEU A 1011 -35.20 -9.45 7.10
N THR A 1012 -35.33 -10.70 6.65
CA THR A 1012 -36.62 -11.30 6.25
C THR A 1012 -37.14 -12.28 7.31
N THR A 1013 -38.44 -12.57 7.27
CA THR A 1013 -39.05 -13.62 8.12
C THR A 1013 -38.39 -14.98 7.90
N LEU A 1014 -38.11 -15.34 6.65
CA LEU A 1014 -37.46 -16.62 6.31
C LEU A 1014 -36.04 -16.71 6.88
N THR A 1015 -35.26 -15.62 6.77
CA THR A 1015 -33.92 -15.52 7.36
C THR A 1015 -33.99 -15.71 8.88
N ALA A 1016 -34.90 -15.01 9.56
CA ALA A 1016 -35.09 -15.13 11.00
C ALA A 1016 -35.48 -16.55 11.42
N ASP A 1017 -36.38 -17.19 10.67
CA ASP A 1017 -36.84 -18.56 10.93
C ASP A 1017 -35.71 -19.59 10.74
N ASN A 1018 -34.89 -19.46 9.70
CA ASN A 1018 -33.76 -20.36 9.45
C ASN A 1018 -32.72 -20.30 10.57
N VAL A 1019 -32.36 -19.10 11.03
CA VAL A 1019 -31.42 -18.93 12.15
C VAL A 1019 -32.02 -19.48 13.45
N LYS A 1020 -33.30 -19.20 13.71
CA LYS A 1020 -34.01 -19.73 14.87
C LYS A 1020 -34.07 -21.26 14.87
N GLN A 1021 -34.29 -21.88 13.71
CA GLN A 1021 -34.29 -23.34 13.57
C GLN A 1021 -32.93 -23.93 13.95
N LEU A 1022 -31.83 -23.38 13.44
CA LEU A 1022 -30.48 -23.82 13.79
C LEU A 1022 -30.22 -23.69 15.30
N LEU A 1023 -30.49 -22.52 15.88
CA LEU A 1023 -30.30 -22.26 17.32
C LEU A 1023 -31.13 -23.23 18.18
N THR A 1024 -32.40 -23.42 17.84
CA THR A 1024 -33.31 -24.32 18.55
C THR A 1024 -32.82 -25.76 18.48
N TRP A 1025 -32.36 -26.20 17.31
CA TRP A 1025 -31.83 -27.55 17.13
C TRP A 1025 -30.55 -27.75 17.97
N VAL A 1026 -29.52 -26.91 17.81
CA VAL A 1026 -28.25 -27.05 18.55
C VAL A 1026 -28.46 -27.04 20.06
N LYS A 1027 -29.31 -26.14 20.57
CA LYS A 1027 -29.61 -26.01 22.01
C LYS A 1027 -30.21 -27.30 22.59
N ASN A 1028 -31.14 -27.93 21.87
CA ASN A 1028 -31.99 -28.99 22.42
C ASN A 1028 -31.57 -30.41 22.01
N VAL A 1029 -30.78 -30.57 20.96
CA VAL A 1029 -30.43 -31.88 20.39
C VAL A 1029 -29.57 -32.70 21.35
N SER A 1030 -29.95 -33.98 21.53
CA SER A 1030 -29.18 -34.98 22.29
C SER A 1030 -27.96 -35.45 21.50
N ASP A 1031 -26.98 -36.10 22.12
CA ASP A 1031 -25.81 -36.60 21.39
C ASP A 1031 -26.16 -37.69 20.36
N ALA A 1032 -27.11 -38.57 20.70
CA ALA A 1032 -27.58 -39.60 19.79
C ALA A 1032 -28.30 -38.99 18.57
N ASP A 1033 -29.16 -38.01 18.80
CA ASP A 1033 -29.89 -37.33 17.72
C ASP A 1033 -28.96 -36.43 16.90
N PHE A 1034 -27.94 -35.83 17.52
CA PHE A 1034 -26.95 -35.01 16.81
C PHE A 1034 -26.22 -35.85 15.77
N VAL A 1035 -25.70 -37.02 16.14
CA VAL A 1035 -25.03 -37.93 15.19
C VAL A 1035 -25.97 -38.36 14.06
N ALA A 1036 -27.26 -38.58 14.35
CA ALA A 1036 -28.24 -39.01 13.36
C ALA A 1036 -28.70 -37.90 12.40
N GLN A 1037 -28.69 -36.63 12.85
CA GLN A 1037 -29.30 -35.50 12.13
C GLN A 1037 -28.28 -34.46 11.62
N GLN A 1038 -27.02 -34.52 12.05
CA GLN A 1038 -26.03 -33.47 11.78
C GLN A 1038 -25.86 -33.16 10.28
N ASP A 1039 -25.96 -34.13 9.39
CA ASP A 1039 -25.77 -33.92 7.95
C ASP A 1039 -26.93 -33.16 7.28
N ASP A 1040 -28.10 -33.15 7.92
CA ASP A 1040 -29.28 -32.38 7.48
C ASP A 1040 -29.17 -30.90 7.85
N HIS A 1041 -28.37 -30.58 8.88
CA HIS A 1041 -28.27 -29.24 9.46
C HIS A 1041 -26.90 -28.58 9.24
N LEU A 1042 -25.83 -29.35 9.09
CA LEU A 1042 -24.45 -28.87 9.06
C LEU A 1042 -23.66 -29.46 7.90
N ASP A 1043 -22.75 -28.67 7.36
CA ASP A 1043 -21.53 -29.21 6.76
C ASP A 1043 -20.55 -29.52 7.88
N VAL A 1044 -20.62 -30.75 8.39
CA VAL A 1044 -19.82 -31.21 9.54
C VAL A 1044 -18.31 -31.02 9.31
N ASN A 1045 -17.83 -31.24 8.08
CA ASN A 1045 -16.43 -31.03 7.75
C ASN A 1045 -16.05 -29.54 7.82
N SER A 1046 -16.91 -28.63 7.37
CA SER A 1046 -16.68 -27.19 7.50
C SER A 1046 -16.58 -26.75 8.97
N ILE A 1047 -17.45 -27.26 9.85
CA ILE A 1047 -17.42 -26.94 11.28
C ILE A 1047 -16.15 -27.49 11.95
N ILE A 1048 -15.73 -28.71 11.59
CA ILE A 1048 -14.48 -29.33 12.07
C ILE A 1048 -13.25 -28.56 11.57
N ASP A 1049 -13.22 -28.20 10.28
CA ASP A 1049 -12.12 -27.44 9.67
C ASP A 1049 -11.92 -26.09 10.37
N TYR A 1050 -13.02 -25.38 10.67
CA TYR A 1050 -12.98 -24.15 11.44
C TYR A 1050 -12.38 -24.35 12.84
N ALA A 1051 -12.85 -25.36 13.57
CA ALA A 1051 -12.35 -25.63 14.92
C ALA A 1051 -10.86 -26.04 14.94
N ILE A 1052 -10.43 -26.86 13.98
CA ILE A 1052 -9.02 -27.19 13.78
C ILE A 1052 -8.22 -25.91 13.53
N PHE A 1053 -8.68 -25.08 12.60
CA PHE A 1053 -7.95 -23.89 12.18
C PHE A 1053 -7.83 -22.86 13.30
N ALA A 1054 -8.92 -22.56 14.01
CA ALA A 1054 -8.93 -21.68 15.18
C ALA A 1054 -7.95 -22.16 16.26
N ASN A 1055 -7.85 -23.48 16.49
CA ASN A 1055 -6.87 -24.04 17.41
C ASN A 1055 -5.43 -23.89 16.88
N VAL A 1056 -5.18 -24.20 15.60
CA VAL A 1056 -3.84 -24.15 14.99
C VAL A 1056 -3.26 -22.74 14.99
N ILE A 1057 -4.05 -21.72 14.63
CA ILE A 1057 -3.56 -20.33 14.58
C ILE A 1057 -3.55 -19.65 15.97
N LEU A 1058 -4.05 -20.33 17.01
CA LEU A 1058 -4.33 -19.75 18.33
C LEU A 1058 -5.32 -18.56 18.25
N GLY A 1059 -6.42 -18.75 17.54
CA GLY A 1059 -7.47 -17.75 17.34
C GLY A 1059 -8.37 -17.60 18.56
N VAL A 1060 -7.88 -16.94 19.62
CA VAL A 1060 -8.65 -16.75 20.88
C VAL A 1060 -9.92 -15.90 20.66
N ASP A 1061 -9.86 -14.94 19.74
CA ASP A 1061 -11.05 -14.14 19.35
C ASP A 1061 -11.92 -14.87 18.31
N SER A 1062 -11.52 -16.06 17.85
CA SER A 1062 -12.20 -16.88 16.83
C SER A 1062 -13.00 -18.05 17.43
N LEU A 1063 -13.30 -18.04 18.73
CA LEU A 1063 -14.03 -19.14 19.39
C LEU A 1063 -15.56 -18.98 19.31
N ASP A 1064 -16.00 -17.72 19.27
CA ASP A 1064 -17.40 -17.31 19.27
C ASP A 1064 -17.64 -16.06 18.42
N LYS A 1065 -16.62 -15.19 18.29
CA LYS A 1065 -16.53 -14.12 17.30
C LYS A 1065 -15.71 -14.56 16.09
N ASN A 1066 -15.60 -13.71 15.07
CA ASN A 1066 -14.71 -13.93 13.91
C ASN A 1066 -14.97 -15.26 13.16
N VAL A 1067 -16.23 -15.71 13.24
CA VAL A 1067 -16.81 -16.82 12.50
C VAL A 1067 -18.00 -16.30 11.71
N LEU A 1068 -18.11 -16.68 10.45
CA LEU A 1068 -19.31 -16.47 9.65
C LEU A 1068 -20.03 -17.81 9.55
N TYR A 1069 -21.26 -17.87 10.06
CA TYR A 1069 -22.15 -19.00 9.83
C TYR A 1069 -22.94 -18.73 8.55
N SER A 1070 -22.79 -19.60 7.56
CA SER A 1070 -23.37 -19.42 6.23
C SER A 1070 -24.23 -20.61 5.81
N THR A 1071 -25.31 -20.34 5.07
CA THR A 1071 -26.10 -21.36 4.40
C THR A 1071 -26.54 -20.88 3.02
N TRP A 1072 -26.49 -21.78 2.03
CA TRP A 1072 -26.93 -21.50 0.66
C TRP A 1072 -28.31 -22.07 0.33
N ASN A 1073 -28.91 -22.83 1.26
CA ASN A 1073 -30.22 -23.45 1.08
C ASN A 1073 -31.18 -23.24 2.27
N GLY A 1074 -30.75 -22.53 3.31
CA GLY A 1074 -31.52 -22.25 4.52
C GLY A 1074 -31.55 -23.40 5.54
N LYS A 1075 -30.91 -24.54 5.24
CA LYS A 1075 -30.97 -25.76 6.05
C LYS A 1075 -29.60 -26.23 6.54
N LYS A 1076 -28.63 -26.32 5.62
CA LYS A 1076 -27.28 -26.82 5.88
C LYS A 1076 -26.32 -25.66 6.10
N TRP A 1077 -25.70 -25.59 7.27
CA TRP A 1077 -24.85 -24.49 7.69
C TRP A 1077 -23.37 -24.85 7.70
N SER A 1078 -22.54 -23.91 7.27
CA SER A 1078 -21.08 -23.98 7.23
C SER A 1078 -20.46 -22.87 8.08
N ALA A 1079 -19.17 -22.99 8.39
CA ALA A 1079 -18.37 -21.97 9.06
C ALA A 1079 -17.24 -21.47 8.15
N ILE A 1080 -17.10 -20.16 8.05
CA ILE A 1080 -16.05 -19.47 7.30
C ILE A 1080 -15.25 -18.59 8.28
N ALA A 1081 -13.93 -18.55 8.12
CA ALA A 1081 -13.04 -17.75 8.95
C ALA A 1081 -13.06 -16.28 8.52
N TYR A 1082 -12.90 -15.36 9.47
CA TYR A 1082 -12.87 -13.94 9.15
C TYR A 1082 -12.11 -13.15 10.22
N ASP A 1083 -11.51 -12.02 9.86
CA ASP A 1083 -10.73 -11.13 10.76
C ASP A 1083 -9.66 -11.88 11.56
N LEU A 1084 -8.60 -12.28 10.86
CA LEU A 1084 -7.61 -13.27 11.31
C LEU A 1084 -6.23 -12.66 11.61
N ASP A 1085 -6.19 -11.39 11.98
CA ASP A 1085 -4.97 -10.67 12.37
C ASP A 1085 -4.48 -11.03 13.79
N THR A 1086 -5.37 -11.50 14.66
CA THR A 1086 -5.09 -11.86 16.07
C THR A 1086 -4.65 -13.31 16.24
N ALA A 1087 -3.55 -13.66 15.58
CA ALA A 1087 -3.08 -15.05 15.46
C ALA A 1087 -1.58 -15.22 15.76
N TRP A 1088 -1.16 -16.48 15.91
CA TRP A 1088 0.24 -16.87 16.12
C TRP A 1088 0.87 -16.19 17.33
N GLY A 1089 0.08 -16.11 18.41
CA GLY A 1089 0.47 -15.51 19.67
C GLY A 1089 0.31 -13.99 19.74
N LEU A 1090 -0.13 -13.30 18.69
CA LEU A 1090 -0.36 -11.85 18.77
C LEU A 1090 -1.70 -11.54 19.46
N LYS A 1091 -1.68 -10.75 20.53
CA LYS A 1091 -2.90 -10.30 21.22
C LYS A 1091 -3.72 -9.35 20.35
N TRP A 1092 -5.03 -9.27 20.62
CA TRP A 1092 -6.00 -8.45 19.89
C TRP A 1092 -5.70 -6.94 19.84
N ASP A 1093 -4.95 -6.40 20.80
CA ASP A 1093 -4.51 -5.00 20.84
C ASP A 1093 -3.14 -4.79 20.18
N GLY A 1094 -2.46 -5.87 19.78
CA GLY A 1094 -1.11 -5.88 19.24
C GLY A 1094 -0.02 -5.49 20.24
N ALA A 1095 -0.33 -5.35 21.53
CA ALA A 1095 0.59 -4.79 22.52
C ALA A 1095 1.53 -5.84 23.15
N GLU A 1096 1.18 -7.11 23.07
CA GLU A 1096 1.97 -8.22 23.64
C GLU A 1096 1.72 -9.55 22.91
N LEU A 1097 2.56 -10.54 23.23
CA LEU A 1097 2.37 -11.92 22.80
C LEU A 1097 1.71 -12.74 23.92
N ILE A 1098 0.73 -13.57 23.57
CA ILE A 1098 0.00 -14.45 24.49
C ILE A 1098 0.60 -15.86 24.54
N ASP A 1099 0.24 -16.60 25.60
CA ASP A 1099 0.71 -17.97 25.80
C ASP A 1099 0.18 -18.93 24.72
N LEU A 1100 1.12 -19.53 23.98
CA LEU A 1100 0.87 -20.50 22.93
C LEU A 1100 0.32 -21.84 23.45
N SER A 1101 0.42 -22.12 24.75
CA SER A 1101 -0.03 -23.38 25.38
C SER A 1101 -1.54 -23.49 25.56
N SER A 1102 -2.28 -22.39 25.38
CA SER A 1102 -3.73 -22.33 25.61
C SER A 1102 -4.49 -23.42 24.87
N ASN A 1103 -5.36 -24.16 25.58
CA ASN A 1103 -6.22 -25.17 24.99
C ASN A 1103 -7.55 -24.52 24.59
N LEU A 1104 -7.86 -24.49 23.29
CA LEU A 1104 -9.07 -23.85 22.75
C LEU A 1104 -10.11 -24.87 22.25
N TRP A 1105 -9.91 -26.18 22.48
CA TRP A 1105 -10.80 -27.24 22.00
C TRP A 1105 -12.19 -27.24 22.65
N ASN A 1106 -12.37 -26.51 23.75
CA ASN A 1106 -13.69 -26.25 24.31
C ASN A 1106 -14.48 -25.17 23.56
N MET A 1107 -13.84 -24.47 22.61
CA MET A 1107 -14.44 -23.44 21.75
C MET A 1107 -15.26 -22.41 22.54
N ASN A 1108 -14.74 -21.99 23.70
CA ASN A 1108 -15.43 -21.11 24.66
C ASN A 1108 -16.85 -21.57 25.06
N ASP A 1109 -17.06 -22.89 25.12
CA ASP A 1109 -18.34 -23.54 25.40
C ASP A 1109 -19.45 -23.21 24.38
N ASN A 1110 -19.07 -22.90 23.14
CA ASN A 1110 -19.98 -22.81 22.01
C ASN A 1110 -20.57 -24.19 21.68
N GLN A 1111 -21.87 -24.35 21.89
CA GLN A 1111 -22.52 -25.66 21.82
C GLN A 1111 -22.52 -26.28 20.43
N LEU A 1112 -22.49 -25.48 19.37
CA LEU A 1112 -22.39 -26.00 18.00
C LEU A 1112 -21.06 -26.73 17.81
N PHE A 1113 -19.95 -26.08 18.12
CA PHE A 1113 -18.63 -26.70 18.01
C PHE A 1113 -18.42 -27.83 19.03
N VAL A 1114 -18.79 -27.62 20.29
CA VAL A 1114 -18.61 -28.64 21.35
C VAL A 1114 -19.34 -29.94 21.01
N LYS A 1115 -20.60 -29.87 20.58
CA LYS A 1115 -21.36 -31.07 20.17
C LYS A 1115 -20.77 -31.70 18.91
N THR A 1116 -20.35 -30.88 17.93
CA THR A 1116 -19.71 -31.40 16.70
C THR A 1116 -18.42 -32.15 17.02
N LEU A 1117 -17.49 -31.55 17.76
CA LEU A 1117 -16.19 -32.14 18.07
C LEU A 1117 -16.32 -33.38 18.95
N ARG A 1118 -17.18 -33.33 19.96
CA ARG A 1118 -17.41 -34.45 20.89
C ARG A 1118 -17.99 -35.68 20.19
N ASN A 1119 -18.93 -35.48 19.26
CA ASN A 1119 -19.63 -36.57 18.58
C ASN A 1119 -18.94 -37.04 17.29
N ASN A 1120 -17.89 -36.34 16.82
CA ASN A 1120 -17.14 -36.67 15.61
C ASN A 1120 -15.62 -36.75 15.84
N LYS A 1121 -15.19 -37.31 16.98
CA LYS A 1121 -13.75 -37.35 17.36
C LYS A 1121 -12.84 -38.02 16.33
N ASP A 1122 -13.26 -39.15 15.77
CA ASP A 1122 -12.45 -39.88 14.79
C ASP A 1122 -12.29 -39.08 13.50
N LEU A 1123 -13.38 -38.44 13.05
CA LEU A 1123 -13.36 -37.55 11.90
C LEU A 1123 -12.48 -36.33 12.16
N LEU A 1124 -12.55 -35.72 13.34
CA LEU A 1124 -11.68 -34.62 13.76
C LEU A 1124 -10.19 -35.02 13.67
N LYS A 1125 -9.81 -36.16 14.24
CA LYS A 1125 -8.41 -36.64 14.23
C LYS A 1125 -7.95 -36.95 12.81
N GLN A 1126 -8.79 -37.61 12.02
CA GLN A 1126 -8.49 -37.92 10.62
C GLN A 1126 -8.28 -36.64 9.81
N ARG A 1127 -9.20 -35.69 9.95
CA ARG A 1127 -9.16 -34.42 9.22
C ARG A 1127 -7.96 -33.57 9.62
N TYR A 1128 -7.63 -33.52 10.91
CA TYR A 1128 -6.42 -32.86 11.38
C TYR A 1128 -5.16 -33.49 10.80
N ALA A 1129 -5.03 -34.82 10.83
CA ALA A 1129 -3.86 -35.51 10.29
C ALA A 1129 -3.66 -35.23 8.79
N GLU A 1130 -4.75 -35.22 8.02
CA GLU A 1130 -4.74 -34.83 6.60
C GLU A 1130 -4.20 -33.41 6.40
N LEU A 1131 -4.79 -32.43 7.10
CA LEU A 1131 -4.38 -31.02 6.99
C LEU A 1131 -2.94 -30.79 7.49
N ARG A 1132 -2.55 -31.42 8.59
CA ARG A 1132 -1.22 -31.31 9.22
C ARG A 1132 -0.10 -31.84 8.33
N SER A 1133 -0.40 -32.83 7.49
CA SER A 1133 0.52 -33.38 6.48
C SER A 1133 0.58 -32.56 5.18
N THR A 1134 -0.31 -31.59 5.00
CA THR A 1134 -0.47 -30.80 3.78
C THR A 1134 -0.48 -29.29 4.08
N VAL A 1135 -1.66 -28.66 4.05
CA VAL A 1135 -1.87 -27.19 4.11
C VAL A 1135 -1.53 -26.60 5.48
N LEU A 1136 -1.61 -27.38 6.57
CA LEU A 1136 -1.23 -26.97 7.92
C LEU A 1136 0.13 -27.54 8.35
N SER A 1137 1.00 -27.90 7.40
CA SER A 1137 2.39 -28.22 7.69
C SER A 1137 3.20 -26.96 8.04
N ALA A 1138 4.16 -27.09 8.95
CA ALA A 1138 4.98 -25.96 9.39
C ALA A 1138 5.74 -25.30 8.21
N SER A 1139 6.32 -26.11 7.32
CA SER A 1139 7.04 -25.63 6.14
C SER A 1139 6.16 -24.81 5.21
N HIS A 1140 4.91 -25.23 4.99
CA HIS A 1140 3.97 -24.53 4.12
C HIS A 1140 3.53 -23.20 4.72
N ILE A 1141 3.09 -23.21 5.98
CA ILE A 1141 2.66 -22.00 6.71
C ILE A 1141 3.80 -20.97 6.75
N ILE A 1142 5.01 -21.39 7.15
CA ILE A 1142 6.18 -20.50 7.23
C ILE A 1142 6.59 -20.02 5.83
N GLY A 1143 6.47 -20.87 4.81
CA GLY A 1143 6.74 -20.54 3.41
C GLY A 1143 5.89 -19.38 2.92
N ILE A 1144 4.57 -19.45 3.15
CA ILE A 1144 3.63 -18.39 2.75
C ILE A 1144 3.92 -17.08 3.52
N PHE A 1145 4.13 -17.14 4.84
CA PHE A 1145 4.49 -15.93 5.60
C PHE A 1145 5.78 -15.29 5.10
N ASN A 1146 6.81 -16.10 4.84
CA ASN A 1146 8.09 -15.63 4.32
C ASN A 1146 7.93 -14.98 2.94
N GLU A 1147 7.23 -15.63 2.01
CA GLU A 1147 6.98 -15.08 0.67
C GLU A 1147 6.22 -13.74 0.75
N ARG A 1148 5.10 -13.72 1.48
CA ARG A 1148 4.22 -12.53 1.56
C ARG A 1148 4.89 -11.35 2.24
N ILE A 1149 5.59 -11.57 3.36
CA ILE A 1149 6.33 -10.51 4.07
C ILE A 1149 7.48 -9.99 3.22
N ASN A 1150 8.26 -10.88 2.58
CA ASN A 1150 9.38 -10.43 1.74
C ASN A 1150 8.91 -9.67 0.50
N ARG A 1151 7.76 -10.03 -0.08
CA ARG A 1151 7.17 -9.34 -1.23
C ARG A 1151 6.75 -7.89 -0.93
N VAL A 1152 6.50 -7.56 0.35
CA VAL A 1152 6.24 -6.17 0.76
C VAL A 1152 7.48 -5.30 0.58
N GLY A 1153 8.69 -5.83 0.80
CA GLY A 1153 9.93 -5.04 0.78
C GLY A 1153 10.14 -4.23 2.08
N GLN A 1154 11.36 -4.28 2.62
CA GLN A 1154 11.72 -3.64 3.89
C GLN A 1154 11.45 -2.13 3.90
N GLU A 1155 11.70 -1.48 2.76
CA GLU A 1155 11.48 -0.06 2.54
C GLU A 1155 10.04 0.39 2.80
N ASN A 1156 9.05 -0.48 2.58
CA ASN A 1156 7.64 -0.15 2.81
C ASN A 1156 7.24 -0.29 4.28
N TYR A 1157 7.86 -1.22 5.01
CA TYR A 1157 7.71 -1.30 6.46
C TYR A 1157 8.38 -0.10 7.16
N GLU A 1158 9.55 0.32 6.68
CA GLU A 1158 10.24 1.53 7.17
C GLU A 1158 9.43 2.79 6.89
N LEU A 1159 8.88 2.92 5.68
CA LEU A 1159 7.97 4.00 5.32
C LEU A 1159 6.76 4.06 6.26
N ASP A 1160 6.12 2.92 6.50
CA ASP A 1160 4.93 2.84 7.33
C ASP A 1160 5.23 3.17 8.80
N THR A 1161 6.29 2.59 9.35
CA THR A 1161 6.69 2.82 10.75
C THR A 1161 7.27 4.21 10.99
N THR A 1162 7.76 4.90 9.95
CA THR A 1162 8.15 6.32 10.03
C THR A 1162 6.93 7.21 10.13
N ARG A 1163 5.88 6.94 9.35
CA ARG A 1163 4.62 7.69 9.43
C ARG A 1163 3.84 7.37 10.70
N TRP A 1164 3.88 6.11 11.13
CA TRP A 1164 3.12 5.56 12.24
C TRP A 1164 4.05 4.90 13.28
N PRO A 1165 4.83 5.69 14.04
CA PRO A 1165 5.79 5.15 15.00
C PRO A 1165 5.14 4.42 16.18
N ALA A 1166 3.85 4.64 16.41
CA ALA A 1166 3.08 4.09 17.53
C ALA A 1166 2.38 2.76 17.24
N ILE A 1167 2.72 2.07 16.15
CA ILE A 1167 2.24 0.70 15.87
C ILE A 1167 2.66 -0.19 17.07
N PRO A 1168 1.71 -0.78 17.81
CA PRO A 1168 1.99 -1.41 19.09
C PRO A 1168 2.89 -2.64 18.97
N SER A 1169 2.73 -3.42 17.89
CA SER A 1169 3.46 -4.68 17.73
C SER A 1169 4.84 -4.55 17.10
N LYS A 1170 5.25 -3.35 16.66
CA LYS A 1170 6.51 -3.09 15.92
C LYS A 1170 7.75 -3.68 16.58
N GLY A 1171 7.80 -3.71 17.92
CA GLY A 1171 8.95 -4.19 18.69
C GLY A 1171 8.85 -5.63 19.19
N ILE A 1172 7.74 -6.33 18.93
CA ILE A 1172 7.47 -7.65 19.52
C ILE A 1172 7.13 -8.74 18.50
N THR A 1173 6.82 -8.37 17.25
CA THR A 1173 6.50 -9.32 16.18
C THR A 1173 7.30 -9.06 14.92
N ASP A 1174 7.73 -10.16 14.30
CA ASP A 1174 8.34 -10.23 12.99
C ASP A 1174 8.17 -11.65 12.42
N LEU A 1175 8.81 -11.96 11.29
CA LEU A 1175 8.79 -13.31 10.71
C LEU A 1175 9.44 -14.36 11.63
N ALA A 1176 10.46 -13.99 12.42
CA ALA A 1176 11.14 -14.92 13.33
C ALA A 1176 10.21 -15.34 14.49
N GLN A 1177 9.46 -14.39 15.05
CA GLN A 1177 8.42 -14.63 16.04
C GLN A 1177 7.35 -15.57 15.48
N ILE A 1178 6.81 -15.29 14.29
CA ILE A 1178 5.78 -16.13 13.67
C ILE A 1178 6.31 -17.55 13.44
N ARG A 1179 7.54 -17.70 12.92
CA ARG A 1179 8.18 -19.00 12.71
C ARG A 1179 8.26 -19.81 14.01
N LYS A 1180 8.70 -19.18 15.09
CA LYS A 1180 8.75 -19.82 16.40
C LYS A 1180 7.35 -20.22 16.88
N ALA A 1181 6.37 -19.33 16.74
CA ALA A 1181 4.99 -19.57 17.15
C ALA A 1181 4.37 -20.74 16.38
N VAL A 1182 4.57 -20.84 15.06
CA VAL A 1182 4.06 -21.94 14.23
C VAL A 1182 4.60 -23.29 14.71
N TYR A 1183 5.93 -23.43 14.85
CA TYR A 1183 6.51 -24.70 15.30
C TYR A 1183 6.02 -25.12 16.69
N GLN A 1184 6.01 -24.17 17.64
CA GLN A 1184 5.58 -24.46 19.01
C GLN A 1184 4.09 -24.80 19.06
N ARG A 1185 3.26 -24.00 18.38
CA ARG A 1185 1.80 -24.16 18.42
C ARG A 1185 1.37 -25.46 17.76
N LEU A 1186 1.95 -25.83 16.62
CA LEU A 1186 1.64 -27.10 15.98
C LEU A 1186 1.98 -28.29 16.88
N ALA A 1187 3.15 -28.31 17.52
CA ALA A 1187 3.52 -29.38 18.46
C ALA A 1187 2.58 -29.46 19.68
N ILE A 1188 2.09 -28.32 20.17
CA ILE A 1188 1.10 -28.26 21.25
C ILE A 1188 -0.24 -28.83 20.79
N VAL A 1189 -0.68 -28.48 19.57
CA VAL A 1189 -1.94 -29.00 19.03
C VAL A 1189 -1.85 -30.50 18.72
N ASP A 1190 -0.71 -30.97 18.21
CA ASP A 1190 -0.40 -32.39 18.03
C ASP A 1190 -0.61 -33.15 19.37
N ASP A 1191 0.02 -32.69 20.46
CA ASP A 1191 -0.11 -33.27 21.81
C ASP A 1191 -1.53 -33.17 22.40
N GLN A 1192 -2.25 -32.07 22.15
CA GLN A 1192 -3.64 -31.90 22.60
C GLN A 1192 -4.59 -32.88 21.91
N LEU A 1193 -4.42 -33.13 20.61
CA LEU A 1193 -5.26 -34.06 19.85
C LEU A 1193 -4.95 -35.53 20.15
N ASP A 1194 -3.70 -35.87 20.48
CA ASP A 1194 -3.33 -37.21 20.94
C ASP A 1194 -4.05 -37.58 22.25
N LYS A 1195 -4.40 -36.58 23.08
CA LYS A 1195 -5.08 -36.74 24.38
C LYS A 1195 -6.62 -36.71 24.31
N LEU A 1196 -7.20 -36.35 23.17
CA LEU A 1196 -8.65 -36.24 22.92
C LEU A 1196 -9.32 -37.59 22.69
#